data_AF-A0A5N6TCC6-F1
#
_entry.id   AF-A0A5N6TCC6-F1
#
_cell.length_a   1.000
_cell.length_b   1.000
_cell.length_c   1.000
_cell.angle_alpha   90.00
_cell.angle_beta   90.00
_cell.angle_gamma   90.00
#
_symmetry.space_group_name_H-M   'P 1'
#
loop_
_entity.id
_entity.type
_entity.pdbx_description
1 polymer ?
#
loop_
_entity_poly.entity_id
_entity_poly.type
_entity_poly.pdbx_seq_one_letter_code
_entity_poly.pdbx_strand_id
1 'polypeptide(L)'
;MLRETVDVGPLPTTLTEFEKVYTKTSEGCSGFLERLLAHKNQQNRPTLTFPIYIQPDLTTSREEKVEWIMSLDDINHPTPTVLACEIHDREETKQYIGMPPNQDEMKGPIQDIQRVMNKVLPGVIRDMSNTEGLTPIYRYIQGLSLKDNAESFGREKNSGHSEMATPLAIYSWELGVHLPSLLMERLLATHQLELALEMARLMYDHSRTVKGDLAGAHWIFPPFQDGTTLKGADITVPPSASIHASARANPAAYVKRIALKYIEILVGLGDQHFRQSTLESIPLALERYIEASEAFSTLSASIQNQKSSEVHKIKGILTYRGIEEQRKHRPEFPEGLGFYKAKDTFRDSLQNLVQDRLYKIRNGLDINGRRQRLPLFAPPMDPGALTQAKAAPGGIAGLLSSLESPMPNYRFDYLIRHAFELVSELRSLEQQFLTIKEKKDVEGLALLRSRHQCTVLALIKKVKEHEKQEALKAIDVISAARTQQEKAMEYYLQLTADKDRTKIPSIGESWKGVPQQIHTIKGDIPMSPFEKEELDKADTASNLYLAAGVASAVGAVMAAIPNFGAKVQPMGAGVDTTTGGGNFSRVSHFQTGALEIAARRMQEEAAQAGRKGALSRALQERRQATNNLGWELMRLDKESQPAKGLTDYWEQSPDGQLAGEALYLDLKRMEMLHMENRTHDFEITKNVSIRHLDPCALLQLREQGTADFDLPEVIFDMDFPGHYCRRIASVAVSIPCILGAYTSLNCTLRLLGHRYRIAPTGNQSAFYEEKDENKFHSDSIPIDAIAVSNGLHDTGTFTLDFNGQPRYGPFEGAGAISKWRLAFPSPFRQFDYHTITDVIIHLRYTAVDGGQQFARMAAGAVKQWVTKPKGSAFAIDLKNEYPNQWRCLAREGKMDLPVEVGEETITATHKERLLKEYGHFEGEDMPKAFASSSSWSINGFKDNSFTQGWLLVQFTS
;
A
#
# COMPACT_ATOMS: atom_id res chain seq x y z
N MET A 1 -47.50 48.80 -40.13
CA MET A 1 -47.76 48.49 -41.55
C MET A 1 -46.99 47.21 -41.86
N LEU A 2 -47.55 46.00 -41.92
CA LEU A 2 -48.92 45.48 -42.07
C LEU A 2 -49.19 44.49 -40.91
N ARG A 3 -49.89 44.87 -39.84
CA ARG A 3 -51.32 44.58 -39.65
C ARG A 3 -52.17 44.82 -40.89
N GLU A 4 -52.30 43.80 -41.70
CA GLU A 4 -53.53 43.46 -42.39
C GLU A 4 -53.62 41.95 -42.29
N THR A 5 -54.69 41.46 -41.65
CA THR A 5 -55.19 40.13 -41.97
C THR A 5 -55.36 40.15 -43.48
N VAL A 6 -54.50 39.47 -44.24
CA VAL A 6 -54.90 39.05 -45.58
C VAL A 6 -56.14 38.21 -45.28
N ASP A 7 -57.29 38.80 -45.58
CA ASP A 7 -58.59 38.19 -45.43
C ASP A 7 -58.62 37.12 -46.53
N VAL A 8 -57.91 36.01 -46.28
CA VAL A 8 -58.22 34.76 -46.93
C VAL A 8 -59.65 34.52 -46.47
N GLY A 9 -60.60 34.86 -47.35
CA GLY A 9 -62.04 34.83 -47.04
C GLY A 9 -62.44 33.51 -46.36
N PRO A 10 -63.64 33.44 -45.77
CA PRO A 10 -64.04 32.34 -44.89
C PRO A 10 -63.63 30.99 -45.48
N LEU A 11 -62.69 30.32 -44.80
CA LEU A 11 -62.13 29.07 -45.23
C LEU A 11 -63.27 28.05 -45.35
N PRO A 12 -63.43 27.36 -46.50
CA PRO A 12 -64.54 26.43 -46.70
C PRO A 12 -64.50 25.33 -45.64
N THR A 13 -65.54 25.29 -44.79
CA THR A 13 -65.60 24.41 -43.61
C THR A 13 -66.24 23.05 -43.94
N THR A 14 -66.87 22.94 -45.11
CA THR A 14 -67.57 21.74 -45.58
C THR A 14 -67.13 21.36 -47.00
N LEU A 15 -67.13 20.05 -47.31
CA LEU A 15 -66.83 19.54 -48.66
C LEU A 15 -67.68 20.21 -49.77
N THR A 16 -68.91 20.61 -49.44
CA THR A 16 -69.84 21.29 -50.35
C THR A 16 -69.53 22.77 -50.57
N GLU A 17 -68.89 23.45 -49.61
CA GLU A 17 -68.37 24.81 -49.81
C GLU A 17 -67.05 24.81 -50.57
N PHE A 18 -66.21 23.80 -50.33
CA PHE A 18 -64.98 23.57 -51.09
C PHE A 18 -65.30 23.37 -52.58
N GLU A 19 -66.34 22.57 -52.88
CA GLU A 19 -66.86 22.38 -54.23
C GLU A 19 -67.31 23.70 -54.87
N LYS A 20 -67.98 24.60 -54.12
CA LYS A 20 -68.43 25.92 -54.64
C LYS A 20 -67.29 26.90 -54.92
N VAL A 21 -66.21 26.87 -54.15
CA VAL A 21 -65.02 27.70 -54.38
C VAL A 21 -64.23 27.15 -55.57
N TYR A 22 -64.02 25.83 -55.62
CA TYR A 22 -63.27 25.15 -56.67
C TYR A 22 -63.95 25.24 -58.05
N THR A 23 -65.29 25.19 -58.09
CA THR A 23 -66.07 25.29 -59.34
C THR A 23 -66.18 26.70 -59.91
N LYS A 24 -65.94 27.76 -59.11
CA LYS A 24 -65.96 29.15 -59.60
C LYS A 24 -64.72 29.55 -60.41
N THR A 25 -63.59 28.85 -60.24
CA THR A 25 -62.29 29.25 -60.80
C THR A 25 -61.77 28.36 -61.94
N SER A 26 -62.37 27.19 -62.19
CA SER A 26 -61.99 26.30 -63.29
C SER A 26 -63.13 26.19 -64.31
N GLU A 27 -62.93 26.71 -65.52
CA GLU A 27 -63.85 26.47 -66.64
C GLU A 27 -63.91 24.96 -66.95
N GLY A 28 -65.05 24.36 -66.63
CA GLY A 28 -65.43 23.01 -67.07
C GLY A 28 -64.78 21.85 -66.32
N CYS A 29 -65.43 21.37 -65.25
CA CYS A 29 -65.38 19.94 -64.86
C CYS A 29 -66.38 19.63 -63.73
N SER A 30 -67.49 18.95 -64.06
CA SER A 30 -68.40 18.28 -63.11
C SER A 30 -67.77 16.96 -62.62
N GLY A 31 -66.75 17.03 -61.77
CA GLY A 31 -65.99 15.82 -61.39
C GLY A 31 -65.38 15.84 -59.98
N PHE A 32 -65.78 16.77 -59.10
CA PHE A 32 -65.29 16.81 -57.72
C PHE A 32 -65.72 15.54 -56.96
N LEU A 33 -67.02 15.24 -57.01
CA LEU A 33 -67.61 14.03 -56.42
C LEU A 33 -67.08 12.74 -57.07
N GLU A 34 -66.81 12.73 -58.38
CA GLU A 34 -66.27 11.56 -59.09
C GLU A 34 -64.81 11.26 -58.75
N ARG A 35 -63.96 12.27 -58.58
CA ARG A 35 -62.55 12.06 -58.15
C ARG A 35 -62.46 11.62 -56.69
N LEU A 36 -63.37 12.10 -55.85
CA LEU A 36 -63.50 11.67 -54.45
C LEU A 36 -64.02 10.22 -54.35
N LEU A 37 -64.96 9.84 -55.23
CA LEU A 37 -65.43 8.46 -55.37
C LEU A 37 -64.40 7.53 -56.05
N ALA A 38 -63.55 8.02 -56.96
CA ALA A 38 -62.45 7.24 -57.54
C ALA A 38 -61.37 6.89 -56.51
N HIS A 39 -61.15 7.74 -55.51
CA HIS A 39 -60.28 7.47 -54.37
C HIS A 39 -60.84 6.39 -53.42
N LYS A 40 -62.15 6.12 -53.45
CA LYS A 40 -62.82 5.09 -52.64
C LYS A 40 -62.33 3.65 -52.92
N ASN A 41 -61.73 3.42 -54.10
CA ASN A 41 -61.23 2.11 -54.53
C ASN A 41 -59.72 1.91 -54.35
N GLN A 42 -58.98 2.90 -53.84
CA GLN A 42 -57.56 2.76 -53.51
C GLN A 42 -57.40 2.60 -52.00
N GLN A 43 -57.28 1.36 -51.52
CA GLN A 43 -56.84 1.11 -50.15
C GLN A 43 -55.46 1.78 -49.96
N ASN A 44 -55.38 2.68 -48.97
CA ASN A 44 -54.17 3.35 -48.43
C ASN A 44 -53.78 4.75 -48.95
N ARG A 45 -54.71 5.64 -49.33
CA ARG A 45 -54.42 7.09 -49.35
C ARG A 45 -55.50 7.91 -48.63
N PRO A 46 -55.25 8.38 -47.38
CA PRO A 46 -56.20 9.19 -46.60
C PRO A 46 -56.13 10.71 -46.87
N THR A 47 -55.43 11.14 -47.93
CA THR A 47 -55.16 12.57 -48.22
C THR A 47 -55.70 12.99 -49.59
N LEU A 48 -56.39 14.13 -49.62
CA LEU A 48 -56.90 14.78 -50.84
C LEU A 48 -56.17 16.12 -51.02
N THR A 49 -55.62 16.35 -52.22
CA THR A 49 -54.84 17.57 -52.53
C THR A 49 -55.50 18.33 -53.67
N PHE A 50 -55.70 19.64 -53.48
CA PHE A 50 -56.35 20.53 -54.43
C PHE A 50 -55.50 21.78 -54.65
N PRO A 51 -54.89 21.95 -55.84
CA PRO A 51 -54.21 23.19 -56.19
C PRO A 51 -55.24 24.25 -56.59
N ILE A 52 -55.21 25.43 -55.95
CA ILE A 52 -56.03 26.58 -56.31
C ILE A 52 -55.11 27.72 -56.75
N TYR A 53 -55.26 28.18 -57.98
CA TYR A 53 -54.55 29.35 -58.47
C TYR A 53 -55.41 30.58 -58.19
N ILE A 54 -54.93 31.46 -57.32
CA ILE A 54 -55.62 32.72 -57.03
C ILE A 54 -54.96 33.79 -57.90
N GLN A 55 -55.72 34.39 -58.82
CA GLN A 55 -55.28 35.63 -59.46
C GLN A 55 -55.44 36.77 -58.45
N PRO A 56 -54.40 37.57 -58.19
CA PRO A 56 -54.47 38.62 -57.19
C PRO A 56 -55.37 39.77 -57.68
N ASP A 57 -56.14 40.34 -56.75
CA ASP A 57 -56.79 41.63 -56.95
C ASP A 57 -55.75 42.70 -57.31
N LEU A 58 -56.14 43.63 -58.19
CA LEU A 58 -55.35 44.54 -59.04
C LEU A 58 -54.40 45.57 -58.36
N THR A 59 -53.78 45.27 -57.21
CA THR A 59 -52.82 46.18 -56.57
C THR A 59 -51.45 45.56 -56.25
N THR A 60 -51.30 44.23 -56.33
CA THR A 60 -50.00 43.54 -56.17
C THR A 60 -49.77 42.54 -57.30
N SER A 61 -48.78 42.81 -58.16
CA SER A 61 -48.37 41.94 -59.26
C SER A 61 -47.58 40.72 -58.78
N ARG A 62 -48.21 39.82 -58.02
CA ARG A 62 -47.61 38.56 -57.55
C ARG A 62 -48.57 37.39 -57.76
N GLU A 63 -48.22 36.46 -58.65
CA GLU A 63 -48.93 35.18 -58.75
C GLU A 63 -48.55 34.31 -57.55
N GLU A 64 -49.50 34.10 -56.64
CA GLU A 64 -49.34 33.21 -55.49
C GLU A 64 -50.04 31.88 -55.79
N LYS A 65 -49.29 30.77 -55.76
CA LYS A 65 -49.86 29.44 -55.90
C LYS A 65 -50.22 28.90 -54.52
N VAL A 66 -51.51 28.69 -54.27
CA VAL A 66 -52.01 28.19 -52.98
C VAL A 66 -52.50 26.75 -53.18
N GLU A 67 -51.83 25.80 -52.54
CA GLU A 67 -52.24 24.40 -52.54
C GLU A 67 -52.89 24.05 -51.21
N TRP A 68 -54.08 23.44 -51.27
CA TRP A 68 -54.78 22.94 -50.10
C TRP A 68 -54.65 21.43 -50.03
N ILE A 69 -54.20 20.94 -48.89
CA ILE A 69 -54.08 19.52 -48.58
C ILE A 69 -55.02 19.22 -47.41
N MET A 70 -55.98 18.35 -47.65
CA MET A 70 -56.98 17.93 -46.68
C MET A 70 -56.74 16.47 -46.32
N SER A 71 -56.70 16.18 -45.02
CA SER A 71 -56.60 14.80 -44.51
C SER A 71 -57.94 14.38 -43.89
N LEU A 72 -58.42 13.18 -44.26
CA LEU A 72 -59.64 12.58 -43.75
C LEU A 72 -59.27 11.30 -42.99
N ASP A 73 -59.59 11.21 -41.69
CA ASP A 73 -59.31 10.01 -40.89
C ASP A 73 -60.24 8.83 -41.19
N ASP A 74 -61.47 9.10 -41.63
CA ASP A 74 -62.47 8.08 -41.96
C ASP A 74 -63.29 8.50 -43.18
N ILE A 75 -63.45 7.59 -44.15
CA ILE A 75 -64.23 7.79 -45.38
C ILE A 75 -65.71 8.07 -45.06
N ASN A 76 -66.17 7.67 -43.86
CA ASN A 76 -67.56 7.83 -43.42
C ASN A 76 -67.84 9.13 -42.66
N HIS A 77 -66.81 9.88 -42.24
CA HIS A 77 -66.98 11.18 -41.58
C HIS A 77 -66.63 12.33 -42.54
N PRO A 78 -67.59 13.18 -42.94
CA PRO A 78 -67.38 14.22 -43.96
C PRO A 78 -66.64 15.47 -43.47
N THR A 79 -66.15 15.48 -42.22
CA THR A 79 -65.44 16.60 -41.62
C THR A 79 -63.93 16.35 -41.70
N PRO A 80 -63.13 17.24 -42.32
CA PRO A 80 -61.68 17.10 -42.32
C PRO A 80 -61.14 17.09 -40.90
N THR A 81 -60.13 16.27 -40.61
CA THR A 81 -59.50 16.30 -39.27
C THR A 81 -58.49 17.43 -39.17
N VAL A 82 -57.77 17.70 -40.27
CA VAL A 82 -56.71 18.72 -40.35
C VAL A 82 -56.73 19.34 -41.75
N LEU A 83 -56.57 20.65 -41.82
CA LEU A 83 -56.38 21.40 -43.06
C LEU A 83 -54.95 21.93 -43.11
N ALA A 84 -54.21 21.55 -44.16
CA ALA A 84 -52.91 22.11 -44.47
C ALA A 84 -53.02 23.02 -45.70
N CYS A 85 -52.43 24.20 -45.62
CA CYS A 85 -52.37 25.18 -46.69
C CYS A 85 -50.92 25.47 -47.01
N GLU A 86 -50.52 25.28 -48.26
CA GLU A 86 -49.19 25.61 -48.75
C GLU A 86 -49.28 26.80 -49.69
N ILE A 87 -48.72 27.93 -49.27
CA ILE A 87 -48.61 29.14 -50.08
C ILE A 87 -47.20 29.17 -50.65
N HIS A 88 -47.08 29.07 -51.97
CA HIS A 88 -45.81 29.14 -52.68
C HIS A 88 -45.57 30.57 -53.16
N ASP A 89 -44.61 31.26 -52.53
CA ASP A 89 -44.02 32.51 -53.02
C ASP A 89 -42.70 32.21 -53.77
N ARG A 90 -42.19 33.14 -54.59
CA ARG A 90 -40.91 32.95 -55.31
C ARG A 90 -39.70 32.85 -54.37
N GLU A 91 -39.81 33.37 -53.15
CA GLU A 91 -38.73 33.38 -52.15
C GLU A 91 -38.90 32.32 -51.04
N GLU A 92 -40.15 31.99 -50.66
CA GLU A 92 -40.42 31.04 -49.58
C GLU A 92 -41.73 30.27 -49.80
N THR A 93 -41.72 28.96 -49.51
CA THR A 93 -42.95 28.17 -49.35
C THR A 93 -43.41 28.26 -47.91
N LYS A 94 -44.62 28.78 -47.69
CA LYS A 94 -45.24 28.89 -46.36
C LYS A 94 -46.26 27.79 -46.18
N GLN A 95 -46.05 26.93 -45.21
CA GLN A 95 -47.01 25.93 -44.82
C GLN A 95 -47.78 26.40 -43.58
N TYR A 96 -49.09 26.27 -43.61
CA TYR A 96 -50.00 26.53 -42.50
C TYR A 96 -50.81 25.28 -42.21
N ILE A 97 -51.08 25.02 -40.94
CA ILE A 97 -51.97 23.96 -40.48
C ILE A 97 -53.05 24.62 -39.63
N GLY A 98 -54.31 24.26 -39.87
CA GLY A 98 -55.45 24.70 -39.08
C GLY A 98 -56.36 23.52 -38.74
N MET A 99 -56.95 23.57 -37.55
CA MET A 99 -58.00 22.63 -37.17
C MET A 99 -59.37 23.22 -37.57
N PRO A 100 -60.28 22.42 -38.14
CA PRO A 100 -61.62 22.91 -38.44
C PRO A 100 -62.40 23.20 -37.13
N PRO A 101 -63.36 24.14 -37.15
CA PRO A 101 -64.15 24.48 -35.97
C PRO A 101 -65.00 23.31 -35.45
N ASN A 102 -65.34 23.33 -34.16
CA ASN A 102 -66.17 22.31 -33.50
C ASN A 102 -67.56 22.20 -34.17
N GLN A 103 -68.21 21.03 -34.02
CA GLN A 103 -69.47 20.65 -34.70
C GLN A 103 -70.62 21.68 -34.59
N ASP A 104 -70.62 22.53 -33.54
CA ASP A 104 -71.67 23.53 -33.30
C ASP A 104 -71.47 24.85 -34.08
N GLU A 105 -70.27 25.13 -34.59
CA GLU A 105 -69.95 26.33 -35.38
C GLU A 105 -69.52 25.94 -36.81
N MET A 106 -70.48 25.51 -37.64
CA MET A 106 -70.19 25.13 -39.03
C MET A 106 -69.82 26.29 -39.98
N LYS A 107 -69.73 27.54 -39.47
CA LYS A 107 -69.35 28.73 -40.25
C LYS A 107 -68.52 29.71 -39.42
N GLY A 108 -67.29 29.97 -39.85
CA GLY A 108 -66.41 30.97 -39.25
C GLY A 108 -64.96 30.85 -39.75
N PRO A 109 -64.12 31.89 -39.57
CA PRO A 109 -62.68 31.77 -39.82
C PRO A 109 -62.08 30.68 -38.92
N ILE A 110 -61.14 29.89 -39.45
CA ILE A 110 -60.42 28.89 -38.64
C ILE A 110 -59.70 29.62 -37.50
N GLN A 111 -60.14 29.35 -36.28
CA GLN A 111 -59.47 29.81 -35.07
C GLN A 111 -58.33 28.81 -34.80
N ASP A 112 -57.11 29.31 -34.54
CA ASP A 112 -55.84 28.53 -34.44
C ASP A 112 -55.25 28.00 -35.75
N ILE A 113 -54.94 28.90 -36.68
CA ILE A 113 -54.00 28.61 -37.77
C ILE A 113 -52.56 28.72 -37.25
N GLN A 114 -51.78 27.66 -37.39
CA GLN A 114 -50.36 27.60 -37.01
C GLN A 114 -49.48 27.49 -38.26
N ARG A 115 -48.44 28.33 -38.35
CA ARG A 115 -47.45 28.25 -39.43
C ARG A 115 -46.46 27.13 -39.12
N VAL A 116 -46.24 26.24 -40.08
CA VAL A 116 -45.21 25.19 -40.03
C VAL A 116 -43.95 25.73 -40.69
N MET A 117 -43.07 26.32 -39.88
CA MET A 117 -41.79 26.83 -40.36
C MET A 117 -40.75 26.75 -39.25
N ASN A 118 -39.55 26.24 -39.58
CA ASN A 118 -38.40 26.26 -38.68
C ASN A 118 -37.33 27.21 -39.24
N LYS A 119 -37.25 28.42 -38.68
CA LYS A 119 -36.21 29.41 -39.04
C LYS A 119 -34.90 29.23 -38.27
N VAL A 120 -34.92 28.47 -37.18
CA VAL A 120 -33.77 28.32 -36.29
C VAL A 120 -32.77 27.34 -36.89
N LEU A 121 -33.19 26.14 -37.29
CA LEU A 121 -32.28 25.09 -37.76
C LEU A 121 -31.47 25.50 -39.01
N PRO A 122 -32.07 26.02 -40.10
CA PRO A 122 -31.30 26.37 -41.30
C PRO A 122 -30.31 27.51 -41.06
N GLY A 123 -30.69 28.50 -40.23
CA GLY A 123 -29.82 29.62 -39.90
C GLY A 123 -28.67 29.22 -38.96
N VAL A 124 -28.93 28.33 -38.00
CA VAL A 124 -27.87 27.73 -37.18
C VAL A 124 -26.88 26.96 -38.05
N ILE A 125 -27.34 26.12 -38.99
CA ILE A 125 -26.46 25.37 -39.90
C ILE A 125 -25.56 26.31 -40.72
N ARG A 126 -26.10 27.45 -41.17
CA ARG A 126 -25.33 28.45 -41.92
C ARG A 126 -24.25 29.13 -41.08
N ASP A 127 -24.56 29.41 -39.81
CA ASP A 127 -23.70 30.20 -38.92
C ASP A 127 -22.77 29.30 -38.06
N MET A 128 -22.93 27.97 -38.11
CA MET A 128 -22.07 27.01 -37.41
C MET A 128 -20.68 26.92 -38.04
N SER A 129 -19.66 26.95 -37.19
CA SER A 129 -18.28 26.64 -37.53
C SER A 129 -17.79 25.43 -36.75
N ASN A 130 -16.86 24.64 -37.33
CA ASN A 130 -16.33 23.42 -36.68
C ASN A 130 -15.50 23.72 -35.41
N THR A 131 -15.20 24.99 -35.10
CA THR A 131 -14.24 25.38 -34.05
C THR A 131 -14.87 26.02 -32.82
N GLU A 132 -16.07 26.60 -32.92
CA GLU A 132 -16.66 27.44 -31.85
C GLU A 132 -17.66 26.71 -30.91
N GLY A 133 -17.83 25.40 -31.05
CA GLY A 133 -18.73 24.61 -30.18
C GLY A 133 -20.21 25.04 -30.29
N LEU A 134 -20.91 25.13 -29.15
CA LEU A 134 -22.35 25.47 -29.08
C LEU A 134 -22.63 26.98 -28.98
N THR A 135 -21.61 27.81 -28.78
CA THR A 135 -21.75 29.26 -28.63
C THR A 135 -22.39 29.96 -29.85
N PRO A 136 -22.08 29.58 -31.12
CA PRO A 136 -22.74 30.16 -32.30
C PRO A 136 -24.26 29.96 -32.31
N ILE A 137 -24.75 28.84 -31.77
CA ILE A 137 -26.19 28.54 -31.70
C ILE A 137 -26.91 29.58 -30.84
N TYR A 138 -26.38 29.86 -29.64
CA TYR A 138 -26.95 30.87 -28.74
C TYR A 138 -26.79 32.30 -29.28
N ARG A 139 -25.68 32.58 -29.97
CA ARG A 139 -25.47 33.86 -30.67
C ARG A 139 -26.54 34.09 -31.75
N TYR A 140 -26.84 33.06 -32.54
CA TYR A 140 -27.88 33.11 -33.57
C TYR A 140 -29.27 33.30 -32.95
N ILE A 141 -29.60 32.52 -31.92
CA ILE A 141 -30.89 32.60 -31.22
C ILE A 141 -31.10 34.00 -30.61
N GLN A 142 -30.06 34.64 -30.08
CA GLN A 142 -30.13 36.01 -29.56
C GLN A 142 -30.32 37.07 -30.65
N GLY A 143 -29.86 36.82 -31.87
CA GLY A 143 -29.99 37.73 -33.01
C GLY A 143 -31.37 37.69 -33.67
N LEU A 144 -32.29 36.81 -33.24
CA LEU A 144 -33.62 36.69 -33.81
C LEU A 144 -34.47 37.95 -33.52
N SER A 145 -35.26 38.36 -34.51
CA SER A 145 -36.26 39.41 -34.30
C SER A 145 -37.33 38.95 -33.31
N LEU A 146 -38.01 39.88 -32.62
CA LEU A 146 -39.08 39.57 -31.67
C LEU A 146 -40.19 38.70 -32.29
N LYS A 147 -40.47 38.89 -33.59
CA LYS A 147 -41.46 38.12 -34.35
C LYS A 147 -40.97 36.70 -34.63
N ASP A 148 -39.72 36.56 -35.11
CA ASP A 148 -39.15 35.25 -35.41
C ASP A 148 -38.93 34.40 -34.14
N ASN A 149 -38.62 35.04 -33.02
CA ASN A 149 -38.53 34.41 -31.71
C ASN A 149 -39.90 33.87 -31.26
N ALA A 150 -40.94 34.70 -31.33
CA ALA A 150 -42.31 34.30 -30.97
C ALA A 150 -42.84 33.15 -31.84
N GLU A 151 -42.52 33.11 -33.13
CA GLU A 151 -42.89 32.03 -34.05
C GLU A 151 -42.06 30.75 -33.78
N SER A 152 -40.74 30.86 -33.56
CA SER A 152 -39.85 29.69 -33.44
C SER A 152 -39.91 28.97 -32.09
N PHE A 153 -40.19 29.70 -31.01
CA PHE A 153 -40.27 29.17 -29.64
C PHE A 153 -41.70 29.12 -29.10
N GLY A 154 -42.69 29.51 -29.92
CA GLY A 154 -44.12 29.45 -29.62
C GLY A 154 -44.56 30.38 -28.50
N ARG A 155 -45.06 31.59 -28.84
CA ARG A 155 -45.62 32.53 -27.88
C ARG A 155 -47.15 32.51 -27.91
N GLU A 156 -47.78 32.25 -26.77
CA GLU A 156 -49.25 32.33 -26.63
C GLU A 156 -49.70 33.79 -26.40
N LYS A 157 -50.95 34.14 -26.72
CA LYS A 157 -51.45 35.52 -26.60
C LYS A 157 -51.54 36.03 -25.15
N ASN A 158 -51.77 35.13 -24.19
CA ASN A 158 -51.96 35.45 -22.77
C ASN A 158 -50.98 34.74 -21.82
N SER A 159 -50.18 33.79 -22.32
CA SER A 159 -49.14 33.08 -21.58
C SER A 159 -47.77 33.35 -22.24
N GLY A 160 -46.68 33.06 -21.54
CA GLY A 160 -45.33 33.26 -22.09
C GLY A 160 -45.01 32.33 -23.28
N HIS A 161 -43.73 32.21 -23.62
CA HIS A 161 -43.27 31.19 -24.57
C HIS A 161 -43.52 29.78 -24.02
N SER A 162 -44.05 28.86 -24.84
CA SER A 162 -44.34 27.46 -24.49
C SER A 162 -43.98 26.53 -25.64
N GLU A 163 -43.35 25.40 -25.32
CA GLU A 163 -42.99 24.38 -26.33
C GLU A 163 -44.20 23.71 -26.99
N MET A 164 -45.40 23.82 -26.39
CA MET A 164 -46.64 23.28 -26.94
C MET A 164 -47.41 24.28 -27.82
N ALA A 165 -46.97 25.54 -27.91
CA ALA A 165 -47.73 26.60 -28.57
C ALA A 165 -47.66 26.54 -30.11
N THR A 166 -46.59 25.95 -30.69
CA THR A 166 -46.48 25.76 -32.14
C THR A 166 -45.91 24.36 -32.45
N PRO A 167 -46.14 23.80 -33.66
CA PRO A 167 -45.83 22.39 -33.93
C PRO A 167 -44.33 22.09 -33.91
N LEU A 168 -43.49 23.08 -34.24
CA LEU A 168 -42.03 22.92 -34.35
C LEU A 168 -41.27 23.56 -33.17
N ALA A 169 -41.95 24.22 -32.23
CA ALA A 169 -41.30 24.79 -31.05
C ALA A 169 -40.57 23.74 -30.24
N ILE A 170 -41.09 22.51 -30.15
CA ILE A 170 -40.46 21.42 -29.39
C ILE A 170 -39.00 21.19 -29.77
N TYR A 171 -38.67 21.25 -31.06
CA TYR A 171 -37.29 21.06 -31.56
C TYR A 171 -36.41 22.28 -31.28
N SER A 172 -36.98 23.49 -31.34
CA SER A 172 -36.27 24.72 -30.94
C SER A 172 -35.94 24.72 -29.45
N TRP A 173 -36.87 24.26 -28.60
CA TRP A 173 -36.67 24.09 -27.16
C TRP A 173 -35.72 22.93 -26.84
N GLU A 174 -35.74 21.84 -27.61
CA GLU A 174 -34.77 20.77 -27.50
C GLU A 174 -33.35 21.27 -27.73
N LEU A 175 -33.14 22.03 -28.82
CA LEU A 175 -31.86 22.64 -29.15
C LEU A 175 -31.40 23.67 -28.12
N GLY A 176 -32.31 24.53 -27.65
CA GLY A 176 -31.98 25.67 -26.80
C GLY A 176 -31.93 25.38 -25.29
N VAL A 177 -32.59 24.32 -24.82
CA VAL A 177 -32.74 24.03 -23.38
C VAL A 177 -32.47 22.57 -23.04
N HIS A 178 -33.13 21.61 -23.71
CA HIS A 178 -33.06 20.20 -23.28
C HIS A 178 -31.69 19.57 -23.54
N LEU A 179 -31.10 19.76 -24.72
CA LEU A 179 -29.77 19.23 -25.04
C LEU A 179 -28.68 19.82 -24.15
N PRO A 180 -28.57 21.16 -23.96
CA PRO A 180 -27.55 21.74 -23.08
C PRO A 180 -27.78 21.39 -21.62
N SER A 181 -29.03 21.26 -21.18
CA SER A 181 -29.35 20.77 -19.82
C SER A 181 -28.95 19.31 -19.61
N LEU A 182 -29.17 18.43 -20.59
CA LEU A 182 -28.75 17.02 -20.51
C LEU A 182 -27.22 16.91 -20.48
N LEU A 183 -26.55 17.69 -21.33
CA LEU A 183 -25.10 17.73 -21.40
C LEU A 183 -24.50 18.24 -20.08
N MET A 184 -25.09 19.30 -19.51
CA MET A 184 -24.74 19.79 -18.18
C MET A 184 -24.85 18.71 -17.10
N GLU A 185 -25.94 17.94 -17.08
CA GLU A 185 -26.12 16.85 -16.11
C GLU A 185 -25.12 15.72 -16.31
N ARG A 186 -24.80 15.37 -17.57
CA ARG A 186 -23.78 14.36 -17.86
C ARG A 186 -22.39 14.81 -17.43
N LEU A 187 -22.03 16.07 -17.66
CA LEU A 187 -20.75 16.64 -17.24
C LEU A 187 -20.65 16.72 -15.71
N LEU A 188 -21.73 17.11 -15.03
CA LEU A 188 -21.80 17.07 -13.56
C LEU A 188 -21.64 15.65 -13.03
N ALA A 189 -22.34 14.66 -13.60
CA ALA A 189 -22.26 13.25 -13.19
C ALA A 189 -20.88 12.62 -13.44
N THR A 190 -20.14 13.13 -14.43
CA THR A 190 -18.75 12.73 -14.73
C THR A 190 -17.71 13.60 -14.02
N HIS A 191 -18.13 14.53 -13.16
CA HIS A 191 -17.29 15.49 -12.44
C HIS A 191 -16.42 16.41 -13.32
N GLN A 192 -16.83 16.68 -14.57
CA GLN A 192 -16.20 17.67 -15.45
C GLN A 192 -16.83 19.05 -15.22
N LEU A 193 -16.60 19.60 -14.03
CA LEU A 193 -17.39 20.72 -13.51
C LEU A 193 -17.08 22.07 -14.18
N GLU A 194 -15.85 22.29 -14.65
CA GLU A 194 -15.49 23.52 -15.39
C GLU A 194 -16.22 23.58 -16.74
N LEU A 195 -16.18 22.50 -17.51
CA LEU A 195 -16.94 22.37 -18.76
C LEU A 195 -18.45 22.43 -18.49
N ALA A 196 -18.94 21.84 -17.39
CA ALA A 196 -20.34 21.93 -17.00
C ALA A 196 -20.76 23.39 -16.72
N LEU A 197 -19.88 24.17 -16.08
CA LEU A 197 -20.12 25.58 -15.81
C LEU A 197 -20.14 26.41 -17.10
N GLU A 198 -19.22 26.16 -18.03
CA GLU A 198 -19.22 26.81 -19.36
C GLU A 198 -20.54 26.53 -20.10
N MET A 199 -21.01 25.29 -20.07
CA MET A 199 -22.27 24.88 -20.70
C MET A 199 -23.49 25.48 -19.99
N ALA A 200 -23.45 25.60 -18.66
CA ALA A 200 -24.51 26.27 -17.90
C ALA A 200 -24.58 27.77 -18.20
N ARG A 201 -23.41 28.43 -18.37
CA ARG A 201 -23.31 29.85 -18.74
C ARG A 201 -23.97 30.16 -20.07
N LEU A 202 -24.01 29.21 -21.02
CA LEU A 202 -24.75 29.39 -22.29
C LEU A 202 -26.26 29.60 -22.10
N MET A 203 -26.84 29.17 -20.97
CA MET A 203 -28.26 29.38 -20.66
C MET A 203 -28.48 30.44 -19.59
N TYR A 204 -27.70 30.39 -18.52
CA TYR A 204 -27.81 31.26 -17.34
C TYR A 204 -26.43 31.67 -16.84
N ASP A 205 -26.17 32.97 -16.78
CA ASP A 205 -24.91 33.51 -16.29
C ASP A 205 -25.18 34.65 -15.28
N HIS A 206 -24.82 34.39 -14.03
CA HIS A 206 -24.95 35.36 -12.96
C HIS A 206 -23.94 36.52 -13.08
N SER A 207 -22.76 36.27 -13.65
CA SER A 207 -21.68 37.26 -13.75
C SER A 207 -21.95 38.38 -14.75
N ARG A 208 -22.99 38.22 -15.59
CA ARG A 208 -23.35 39.18 -16.63
C ARG A 208 -23.97 40.45 -16.03
N THR A 209 -23.26 41.58 -16.16
CA THR A 209 -23.80 42.90 -15.84
C THR A 209 -24.40 43.56 -17.08
N VAL A 210 -25.72 43.54 -17.23
CA VAL A 210 -26.41 44.28 -18.31
C VAL A 210 -26.88 45.64 -17.76
N LYS A 211 -26.63 46.73 -18.50
CA LYS A 211 -27.15 48.07 -18.17
C LYS A 211 -28.67 48.09 -18.40
N GLY A 212 -29.46 47.94 -17.35
CA GLY A 212 -30.92 48.05 -17.38
C GLY A 212 -31.59 46.99 -16.49
N ASP A 213 -32.49 47.44 -15.62
CA ASP A 213 -33.15 46.66 -14.56
C ASP A 213 -34.29 45.77 -15.11
N LEU A 214 -33.97 44.95 -16.11
CA LEU A 214 -34.92 44.04 -16.75
C LEU A 214 -34.84 42.66 -16.07
N ALA A 215 -35.95 42.22 -15.46
CA ALA A 215 -36.14 40.88 -14.92
C ALA A 215 -35.95 39.83 -16.03
N GLY A 216 -34.70 39.38 -16.23
CA GLY A 216 -34.28 38.60 -17.41
C GLY A 216 -32.81 38.80 -17.82
N ALA A 217 -32.11 39.81 -17.28
CA ALA A 217 -30.75 40.18 -17.69
C ALA A 217 -29.68 39.06 -17.59
N HIS A 218 -29.85 38.11 -16.66
CA HIS A 218 -28.93 36.98 -16.44
C HIS A 218 -29.22 35.77 -17.36
N TRP A 219 -30.35 35.77 -18.07
CA TRP A 219 -30.73 34.68 -18.97
C TRP A 219 -30.22 34.97 -20.39
N ILE A 220 -29.50 34.01 -20.97
CA ILE A 220 -28.99 34.11 -22.35
C ILE A 220 -30.05 33.65 -23.34
N PHE A 221 -30.88 32.68 -22.96
CA PHE A 221 -31.95 32.12 -23.77
C PHE A 221 -33.14 33.11 -23.86
N PRO A 222 -33.49 33.62 -25.07
CA PRO A 222 -34.49 34.68 -25.22
C PRO A 222 -35.89 34.37 -24.66
N PRO A 223 -36.43 33.14 -24.77
CA PRO A 223 -37.70 32.81 -24.14
C PRO A 223 -37.74 33.07 -22.62
N PHE A 224 -36.62 32.90 -21.91
CA PHE A 224 -36.52 33.14 -20.46
C PHE A 224 -36.22 34.61 -20.09
N GLN A 225 -35.92 35.47 -21.06
CA GLN A 225 -35.79 36.92 -20.85
C GLN A 225 -37.15 37.63 -20.78
N ASP A 226 -38.20 36.99 -21.31
CA ASP A 226 -39.55 37.56 -21.26
C ASP A 226 -40.17 37.35 -19.86
N GLY A 227 -40.38 38.45 -19.12
CA GLY A 227 -40.93 38.43 -17.77
C GLY A 227 -42.34 37.81 -17.64
N THR A 228 -43.06 37.59 -18.74
CA THR A 228 -44.34 36.85 -18.76
C THR A 228 -44.15 35.34 -18.51
N THR A 229 -43.06 34.75 -18.98
CA THR A 229 -42.72 33.32 -18.73
C THR A 229 -42.35 33.07 -17.27
N LEU A 230 -41.69 34.04 -16.63
CA LEU A 230 -41.24 33.97 -15.23
C LEU A 230 -42.41 34.11 -14.23
N LYS A 231 -43.51 34.78 -14.64
CA LYS A 231 -44.69 35.04 -13.79
C LYS A 231 -45.76 33.94 -13.85
N GLY A 232 -45.76 33.05 -14.84
CA GLY A 232 -46.75 31.97 -15.01
C GLY A 232 -46.68 30.81 -13.99
N ALA A 233 -46.00 31.01 -12.85
CA ALA A 233 -45.54 29.95 -11.95
C ALA A 233 -46.61 29.31 -11.04
N ASP A 234 -47.90 29.66 -11.19
CA ASP A 234 -48.96 29.28 -10.25
C ASP A 234 -50.11 28.44 -10.84
N ILE A 235 -50.01 27.99 -12.09
CA ILE A 235 -51.00 27.04 -12.62
C ILE A 235 -50.74 25.66 -12.00
N THR A 236 -51.69 25.20 -11.18
CA THR A 236 -51.72 23.82 -10.65
C THR A 236 -51.93 22.85 -11.82
N VAL A 237 -50.84 22.36 -12.41
CA VAL A 237 -50.90 21.24 -13.34
C VAL A 237 -51.19 19.99 -12.51
N PRO A 238 -52.21 19.18 -12.84
CA PRO A 238 -52.43 17.92 -12.16
C PRO A 238 -51.15 17.08 -12.23
N PRO A 239 -50.76 16.37 -11.15
CA PRO A 239 -49.59 15.50 -11.18
C PRO A 239 -49.86 14.37 -12.19
N SER A 240 -49.50 14.60 -13.45
CA SER A 240 -49.38 13.53 -14.44
C SER A 240 -48.20 12.64 -14.05
N ALA A 241 -48.18 11.39 -14.52
CA ALA A 241 -47.10 10.45 -14.20
C ALA A 241 -45.70 10.94 -14.66
N SER A 242 -45.60 11.97 -15.51
CA SER A 242 -44.35 12.55 -15.99
C SER A 242 -44.16 13.98 -15.49
N ILE A 243 -43.14 14.19 -14.66
CA ILE A 243 -42.71 15.51 -14.16
C ILE A 243 -42.37 16.46 -15.33
N HIS A 244 -41.80 15.91 -16.40
CA HIS A 244 -41.49 16.69 -17.60
C HIS A 244 -42.77 17.23 -18.24
N ALA A 245 -43.83 16.43 -18.37
CA ALA A 245 -45.08 16.91 -18.95
C ALA A 245 -45.67 18.09 -18.14
N SER A 246 -45.53 18.07 -16.82
CA SER A 246 -45.91 19.21 -15.97
C SER A 246 -45.00 20.43 -16.16
N ALA A 247 -43.70 20.24 -16.40
CA ALA A 247 -42.76 21.31 -16.69
C ALA A 247 -42.97 21.92 -18.10
N ARG A 248 -43.41 21.13 -19.09
CA ARG A 248 -43.77 21.60 -20.43
C ARG A 248 -44.92 22.60 -20.40
N ALA A 249 -45.93 22.28 -19.58
CA ALA A 249 -47.07 23.17 -19.35
C ALA A 249 -46.69 24.43 -18.55
N ASN A 250 -45.57 24.42 -17.82
CA ASN A 250 -45.10 25.55 -17.02
C ASN A 250 -43.57 25.77 -17.16
N PRO A 251 -43.14 26.58 -18.13
CA PRO A 251 -41.73 26.85 -18.43
C PRO A 251 -40.91 27.41 -17.25
N ALA A 252 -41.56 28.01 -16.24
CA ALA A 252 -40.87 28.49 -15.04
C ALA A 252 -40.19 27.36 -14.25
N ALA A 253 -40.64 26.11 -14.41
CA ALA A 253 -39.98 24.95 -13.82
C ALA A 253 -38.58 24.72 -14.43
N TYR A 254 -38.41 24.91 -15.75
CA TYR A 254 -37.11 24.79 -16.41
C TYR A 254 -36.15 25.88 -15.97
N VAL A 255 -36.64 27.12 -15.86
CA VAL A 255 -35.87 28.27 -15.32
C VAL A 255 -35.32 27.96 -13.94
N LYS A 256 -36.17 27.50 -13.00
CA LYS A 256 -35.73 27.13 -11.64
C LYS A 256 -34.72 25.99 -11.67
N ARG A 257 -34.97 24.94 -12.46
CA ARG A 257 -34.06 23.80 -12.57
C ARG A 257 -32.69 24.22 -13.07
N ILE A 258 -32.60 24.99 -14.15
CA ILE A 258 -31.33 25.43 -14.74
C ILE A 258 -30.54 26.30 -13.76
N ALA A 259 -31.21 27.26 -13.10
CA ALA A 259 -30.56 28.13 -12.11
C ALA A 259 -30.06 27.34 -10.89
N LEU A 260 -30.86 26.39 -10.38
CA LEU A 260 -30.45 25.53 -9.27
C LEU A 260 -29.29 24.59 -9.68
N LYS A 261 -29.30 24.07 -10.90
CA LYS A 261 -28.20 23.25 -11.44
C LYS A 261 -26.92 24.05 -11.64
N TYR A 262 -27.01 25.30 -12.11
CA TYR A 262 -25.87 26.21 -12.16
C TYR A 262 -25.23 26.38 -10.77
N ILE A 263 -26.05 26.60 -9.75
CA ILE A 263 -25.56 26.75 -8.37
C ILE A 263 -24.98 25.43 -7.83
N GLU A 264 -25.60 24.29 -8.13
CA GLU A 264 -25.07 22.97 -7.76
C GLU A 264 -23.69 22.72 -8.38
N ILE A 265 -23.45 23.16 -9.62
CA ILE A 265 -22.12 23.08 -10.27
C ILE A 265 -21.10 23.98 -9.56
N LEU A 266 -21.47 25.22 -9.22
CA LEU A 266 -20.58 26.12 -8.47
C LEU A 266 -20.22 25.56 -7.10
N VAL A 267 -21.20 24.98 -6.40
CA VAL A 267 -20.97 24.26 -5.13
C VAL A 267 -20.06 23.06 -5.35
N GLY A 268 -20.27 22.29 -6.43
CA GLY A 268 -19.40 21.17 -6.79
C GLY A 268 -17.95 21.59 -7.01
N LEU A 269 -17.73 22.70 -7.73
CA LEU A 269 -16.40 23.27 -7.96
C LEU A 269 -15.77 23.75 -6.65
N GLY A 270 -16.56 24.42 -5.81
CA GLY A 270 -16.14 24.80 -4.46
C GLY A 270 -15.72 23.58 -3.64
N ASP A 271 -16.53 22.52 -3.62
CA ASP A 271 -16.26 21.27 -2.89
C ASP A 271 -14.99 20.58 -3.43
N GLN A 272 -14.73 20.62 -4.74
CA GLN A 272 -13.51 20.09 -5.35
C GLN A 272 -12.27 20.83 -4.85
N HIS A 273 -12.28 22.17 -4.86
CA HIS A 273 -11.16 22.99 -4.36
C HIS A 273 -11.01 22.91 -2.83
N PHE A 274 -12.12 22.79 -2.10
CA PHE A 274 -12.10 22.70 -0.64
C PHE A 274 -11.47 21.37 -0.18
N ARG A 275 -11.77 20.26 -0.86
CA ARG A 275 -11.17 18.94 -0.57
C ARG A 275 -9.65 18.91 -0.78
N GLN A 276 -9.10 19.74 -1.67
CA GLN A 276 -7.65 19.83 -1.89
C GLN A 276 -6.90 20.36 -0.65
N SER A 277 -7.56 21.14 0.21
CA SER A 277 -6.99 21.65 1.48
C SER A 277 -5.62 22.33 1.36
N THR A 278 -5.37 22.99 0.23
CA THR A 278 -4.14 23.78 0.03
C THR A 278 -4.40 25.26 0.33
N LEU A 279 -3.34 26.00 0.62
CA LEU A 279 -3.43 27.43 0.92
C LEU A 279 -4.00 28.25 -0.26
N GLU A 280 -3.75 27.81 -1.49
CA GLU A 280 -4.25 28.44 -2.72
C GLU A 280 -5.66 27.96 -3.12
N SER A 281 -6.00 26.70 -2.83
CA SER A 281 -7.30 26.14 -3.21
C SER A 281 -8.45 26.60 -2.29
N ILE A 282 -8.16 26.95 -1.03
CA ILE A 282 -9.18 27.43 -0.08
C ILE A 282 -9.78 28.78 -0.52
N PRO A 283 -9.00 29.81 -0.90
CA PRO A 283 -9.54 31.04 -1.49
C PRO A 283 -10.37 30.80 -2.74
N LEU A 284 -9.94 29.90 -3.63
CA LEU A 284 -10.67 29.57 -4.84
C LEU A 284 -12.01 28.86 -4.54
N ALA A 285 -12.04 27.97 -3.54
CA ALA A 285 -13.28 27.38 -3.06
C ALA A 285 -14.22 28.45 -2.48
N LEU A 286 -13.68 29.36 -1.68
CA LEU A 286 -14.42 30.47 -1.08
C LEU A 286 -15.07 31.35 -2.15
N GLU A 287 -14.34 31.68 -3.21
CA GLU A 287 -14.86 32.45 -4.36
C GLU A 287 -16.09 31.77 -4.97
N ARG A 288 -16.00 30.46 -5.27
CA ARG A 288 -17.11 29.69 -5.86
C ARG A 288 -18.34 29.62 -4.96
N TYR A 289 -18.15 29.48 -3.65
CA TYR A 289 -19.27 29.48 -2.70
C TYR A 289 -19.92 30.86 -2.53
N ILE A 290 -19.14 31.94 -2.63
CA ILE A 290 -19.69 33.32 -2.64
C ILE A 290 -20.50 33.53 -3.92
N GLU A 291 -19.96 33.16 -5.09
CA GLU A 291 -20.66 33.21 -6.38
C GLU A 291 -22.00 32.45 -6.32
N ALA A 292 -21.99 31.24 -5.73
CA ALA A 292 -23.19 30.44 -5.50
C ALA A 292 -24.21 31.14 -4.58
N SER A 293 -23.75 31.80 -3.51
CA SER A 293 -24.61 32.54 -2.58
C SER A 293 -25.24 33.78 -3.22
N GLU A 294 -24.49 34.50 -4.06
CA GLU A 294 -24.99 35.66 -4.80
C GLU A 294 -26.02 35.24 -5.86
N ALA A 295 -25.75 34.16 -6.58
CA ALA A 295 -26.72 33.57 -7.52
C ALA A 295 -28.03 33.13 -6.85
N PHE A 296 -28.00 32.66 -5.59
CA PHE A 296 -29.22 32.41 -4.81
C PHE A 296 -30.02 33.67 -4.50
N SER A 297 -29.33 34.78 -4.23
CA SER A 297 -29.96 36.06 -3.91
C SER A 297 -30.68 36.66 -5.12
N THR A 298 -30.06 36.62 -6.31
CA THR A 298 -30.66 37.10 -7.56
C THR A 298 -31.83 36.22 -8.00
N LEU A 299 -31.71 34.90 -7.85
CA LEU A 299 -32.80 33.96 -8.10
C LEU A 299 -33.99 34.23 -7.17
N SER A 300 -33.72 34.51 -5.89
CA SER A 300 -34.77 34.83 -4.91
C SER A 300 -35.44 36.18 -5.20
N ALA A 301 -34.67 37.20 -5.62
CA ALA A 301 -35.20 38.51 -6.02
C ALA A 301 -36.08 38.43 -7.28
N SER A 302 -35.65 37.63 -8.28
CA SER A 302 -36.40 37.42 -9.54
C SER A 302 -37.72 36.67 -9.34
N ILE A 303 -37.82 35.89 -8.25
CA ILE A 303 -39.00 35.06 -7.92
C ILE A 303 -39.95 35.76 -6.91
N GLN A 304 -39.67 36.98 -6.43
CA GLN A 304 -40.50 37.60 -5.38
C GLN A 304 -41.91 37.97 -5.83
N ASN A 305 -42.90 37.27 -5.28
CA ASN A 305 -43.87 37.87 -4.36
C ASN A 305 -44.65 36.77 -3.62
N GLN A 306 -44.30 36.50 -2.37
CA GLN A 306 -45.27 36.05 -1.37
C GLN A 306 -44.75 36.51 0.00
N LYS A 307 -45.19 37.69 0.42
CA LYS A 307 -45.17 38.02 1.86
C LYS A 307 -46.05 36.97 2.52
N SER A 308 -45.49 36.22 3.47
CA SER A 308 -46.29 35.43 4.40
C SER A 308 -47.12 36.40 5.24
N SER A 309 -48.35 36.68 4.84
CA SER A 309 -49.33 37.36 5.67
C SER A 309 -49.62 36.50 6.90
N GLU A 310 -49.83 37.15 8.04
CA GLU A 310 -49.96 36.53 9.36
C GLU A 310 -50.99 35.39 9.40
N VAL A 311 -50.66 34.37 10.21
CA VAL A 311 -51.43 33.15 10.46
C VAL A 311 -52.85 33.49 10.92
N HIS A 312 -53.81 33.47 10.01
CA HIS A 312 -55.22 33.50 10.38
C HIS A 312 -55.63 32.12 10.91
N LYS A 313 -56.14 32.07 12.15
CA LYS A 313 -56.72 30.85 12.75
C LYS A 313 -57.92 30.40 11.92
N ILE A 314 -57.75 29.33 11.15
CA ILE A 314 -58.85 28.74 10.36
C ILE A 314 -59.80 28.01 11.32
N LYS A 315 -61.08 28.40 11.30
CA LYS A 315 -62.19 27.57 11.78
C LYS A 315 -62.74 26.76 10.59
N GLY A 316 -62.78 25.43 10.73
CA GLY A 316 -63.56 24.53 9.86
C GLY A 316 -62.71 23.66 8.92
N ILE A 317 -62.86 22.35 9.05
CA ILE A 317 -62.34 21.35 8.11
C ILE A 317 -63.22 21.42 6.85
N LEU A 318 -62.70 21.95 5.76
CA LEU A 318 -63.35 21.87 4.45
C LEU A 318 -62.96 20.54 3.79
N THR A 319 -63.95 19.74 3.44
CA THR A 319 -63.79 18.51 2.66
C THR A 319 -63.44 18.85 1.21
N TYR A 320 -62.48 18.13 0.63
CA TYR A 320 -61.95 18.32 -0.74
C TYR A 320 -63.07 18.42 -1.81
N ARG A 321 -64.15 17.66 -1.61
CA ARG A 321 -65.35 17.62 -2.47
C ARG A 321 -66.09 18.96 -2.56
N GLY A 322 -66.16 19.73 -1.47
CA GLY A 322 -66.81 21.05 -1.47
C GLY A 322 -66.00 22.12 -2.19
N ILE A 323 -64.67 21.97 -2.23
CA ILE A 323 -63.76 22.88 -2.96
C ILE A 323 -63.84 22.61 -4.47
N GLU A 324 -64.00 21.35 -4.89
CA GLU A 324 -64.20 20.98 -6.30
C GLU A 324 -65.52 21.51 -6.88
N GLU A 325 -66.60 21.49 -6.11
CA GLU A 325 -67.88 22.06 -6.54
C GLU A 325 -67.84 23.59 -6.66
N GLN A 326 -67.13 24.29 -5.76
CA GLN A 326 -66.95 25.74 -5.83
C GLN A 326 -66.04 26.18 -7.00
N ARG A 327 -65.05 25.36 -7.38
CA ARG A 327 -64.18 25.60 -8.56
C ARG A 327 -64.95 25.64 -9.88
N LYS A 328 -66.10 24.98 -10.00
CA LYS A 328 -66.93 25.04 -11.21
C LYS A 328 -67.60 26.40 -11.42
N HIS A 329 -67.75 27.21 -10.36
CA HIS A 329 -68.47 28.49 -10.41
C HIS A 329 -67.58 29.73 -10.25
N ARG A 330 -66.35 29.61 -9.72
CA ARG A 330 -65.32 30.66 -9.74
C ARG A 330 -63.93 30.07 -10.07
N PRO A 331 -63.19 30.64 -11.04
CA PRO A 331 -61.83 30.19 -11.36
C PRO A 331 -60.75 30.73 -10.40
N GLU A 332 -61.07 31.71 -9.55
CA GLU A 332 -60.12 32.29 -8.57
C GLU A 332 -60.19 31.58 -7.21
N PHE A 333 -59.02 31.29 -6.63
CA PHE A 333 -58.87 30.69 -5.31
C PHE A 333 -59.36 31.69 -4.23
N PRO A 334 -60.20 31.28 -3.25
CA PRO A 334 -60.56 32.17 -2.15
C PRO A 334 -59.32 32.47 -1.28
N GLU A 335 -58.87 33.72 -1.26
CA GLU A 335 -57.86 34.19 -0.31
C GLU A 335 -58.43 34.05 1.12
N GLY A 336 -57.93 33.09 1.90
CA GLY A 336 -58.38 32.86 3.29
C GLY A 336 -58.42 31.40 3.77
N LEU A 337 -58.13 30.42 2.91
CA LEU A 337 -58.22 28.99 3.26
C LEU A 337 -56.98 28.38 3.94
N GLY A 338 -55.98 29.20 4.28
CA GLY A 338 -54.82 28.89 5.14
C GLY A 338 -54.03 27.61 4.84
N PHE A 339 -54.10 27.10 3.61
CA PHE A 339 -53.08 26.21 3.05
C PHE A 339 -51.99 27.06 2.39
N TYR A 340 -50.78 27.01 2.93
CA TYR A 340 -49.62 27.71 2.39
C TYR A 340 -48.87 26.82 1.39
N LYS A 341 -48.23 27.43 0.38
CA LYS A 341 -47.37 26.73 -0.56
C LYS A 341 -46.21 26.09 0.21
N ALA A 342 -46.00 24.78 0.03
CA ALA A 342 -44.89 24.07 0.67
C ALA A 342 -43.56 24.72 0.27
N LYS A 343 -42.66 24.89 1.25
CA LYS A 343 -41.32 25.44 1.03
C LYS A 343 -40.53 24.48 0.15
N ASP A 344 -39.76 25.02 -0.79
CA ASP A 344 -38.91 24.23 -1.69
C ASP A 344 -37.73 23.63 -0.91
N THR A 345 -37.83 22.34 -0.59
CA THR A 345 -36.87 21.62 0.27
C THR A 345 -35.50 21.46 -0.36
N PHE A 346 -35.41 21.35 -1.70
CA PHE A 346 -34.14 21.19 -2.41
C PHE A 346 -33.38 22.51 -2.49
N ARG A 347 -34.08 23.61 -2.80
CA ARG A 347 -33.49 24.94 -2.75
C ARG A 347 -32.95 25.26 -1.37
N ASP A 348 -33.75 24.98 -0.34
CA ASP A 348 -33.35 25.20 1.05
C ASP A 348 -32.15 24.35 1.47
N SER A 349 -32.13 23.07 1.09
CA SER A 349 -31.01 22.18 1.44
C SER A 349 -29.70 22.62 0.78
N LEU A 350 -29.75 23.08 -0.47
CA LEU A 350 -28.59 23.66 -1.15
C LEU A 350 -28.15 24.99 -0.54
N GLN A 351 -29.09 25.87 -0.16
CA GLN A 351 -28.76 27.12 0.52
C GLN A 351 -28.08 26.85 1.88
N ASN A 352 -28.61 25.89 2.65
CA ASN A 352 -28.01 25.46 3.92
C ASN A 352 -26.63 24.84 3.70
N LEU A 353 -26.44 24.08 2.60
CA LEU A 353 -25.15 23.50 2.25
C LEU A 353 -24.11 24.59 1.93
N VAL A 354 -24.44 25.59 1.12
CA VAL A 354 -23.54 26.74 0.85
C VAL A 354 -23.17 27.45 2.15
N GLN A 355 -24.15 27.72 3.02
CA GLN A 355 -23.90 28.36 4.32
C GLN A 355 -23.00 27.50 5.23
N ASP A 356 -23.21 26.19 5.28
CA ASP A 356 -22.36 25.24 6.00
C ASP A 356 -20.92 25.26 5.47
N ARG A 357 -20.72 25.26 4.15
CA ARG A 357 -19.37 25.33 3.54
C ARG A 357 -18.66 26.64 3.85
N LEU A 358 -19.35 27.77 3.69
CA LEU A 358 -18.81 29.08 4.05
C LEU A 358 -18.47 29.15 5.55
N TYR A 359 -19.32 28.59 6.41
CA TYR A 359 -19.06 28.51 7.85
C TYR A 359 -17.81 27.66 8.14
N LYS A 360 -17.67 26.50 7.51
CA LYS A 360 -16.51 25.61 7.70
C LYS A 360 -15.20 26.28 7.31
N ILE A 361 -15.15 26.92 6.14
CA ILE A 361 -13.96 27.66 5.68
C ILE A 361 -13.60 28.79 6.64
N ARG A 362 -14.59 29.61 7.05
CA ARG A 362 -14.38 30.74 7.97
C ARG A 362 -13.88 30.32 9.35
N ASN A 363 -14.18 29.10 9.79
CA ASN A 363 -13.79 28.57 11.09
C ASN A 363 -12.59 27.61 11.06
N GLY A 364 -11.92 27.45 9.90
CA GLY A 364 -10.78 26.54 9.76
C GLY A 364 -11.15 25.05 9.96
N LEU A 365 -12.34 24.67 9.52
CA LEU A 365 -12.80 23.28 9.53
C LEU A 365 -12.59 22.66 8.14
N ASP A 366 -12.32 21.35 8.10
CA ASP A 366 -12.41 20.55 6.88
C ASP A 366 -13.88 20.37 6.44
N ILE A 367 -14.11 19.89 5.21
CA ILE A 367 -15.44 19.63 4.65
C ILE A 367 -16.29 18.69 5.54
N ASN A 368 -15.64 17.78 6.28
CA ASN A 368 -16.27 16.86 7.23
C ASN A 368 -16.58 17.48 8.61
N GLY A 369 -16.28 18.77 8.82
CA GLY A 369 -16.46 19.46 10.11
C GLY A 369 -15.39 19.16 11.14
N ARG A 370 -14.31 18.46 10.77
CA ARG A 370 -13.15 18.23 11.64
C ARG A 370 -12.28 19.49 11.65
N ARG A 371 -11.89 19.96 12.83
CA ARG A 371 -11.03 21.13 12.97
C ARG A 371 -9.62 20.79 12.47
N GLN A 372 -9.12 21.53 11.47
CA GLN A 372 -7.74 21.38 11.03
C GLN A 372 -6.83 22.01 12.09
N ARG A 373 -6.24 21.17 12.94
CA ARG A 373 -5.23 21.60 13.91
C ARG A 373 -3.88 21.57 13.22
N LEU A 374 -3.35 22.74 12.86
CA LEU A 374 -1.90 22.89 12.72
C LEU A 374 -1.31 22.60 14.11
N PRO A 375 -0.38 21.65 14.27
CA PRO A 375 0.21 21.38 15.58
C PRO A 375 0.92 22.65 16.06
N LEU A 376 0.32 23.34 17.03
CA LEU A 376 0.81 24.63 17.54
C LEU A 376 2.09 24.45 18.40
N PHE A 377 2.35 23.22 18.84
CA PHE A 377 3.53 22.82 19.61
C PHE A 377 4.01 21.45 19.10
N ALA A 378 5.32 21.25 19.04
CA ALA A 378 5.88 19.90 19.04
C ALA A 378 5.38 19.17 20.29
N PRO A 379 5.10 17.85 20.25
CA PRO A 379 4.81 17.10 21.46
C PRO A 379 5.92 17.38 22.48
N PRO A 380 5.60 17.51 23.78
CA PRO A 380 6.64 17.63 24.80
C PRO A 380 7.62 16.48 24.63
N MET A 381 8.93 16.79 24.66
CA MET A 381 9.93 15.73 24.73
C MET A 381 9.62 14.89 25.96
N ASP A 382 9.37 13.61 25.72
CA ASP A 382 9.28 12.61 26.77
C ASP A 382 10.70 12.34 27.30
N PRO A 383 11.05 12.72 28.55
CA PRO A 383 12.34 12.34 29.13
C PRO A 383 12.43 10.81 29.35
N GLY A 384 11.33 10.07 29.17
CA GLY A 384 11.24 8.61 29.19
C GLY A 384 11.50 7.92 27.85
N ALA A 385 11.72 8.66 26.75
CA ALA A 385 12.06 8.05 25.45
C ALA A 385 13.49 7.47 25.38
N LEU A 386 14.25 7.50 26.48
CA LEU A 386 15.49 6.74 26.68
C LEU A 386 15.30 5.42 27.45
N THR A 387 14.09 5.12 27.97
CA THR A 387 13.82 3.91 28.78
C THR A 387 12.83 2.92 28.15
N GLN A 388 12.29 3.20 26.95
CA GLN A 388 11.38 2.30 26.22
C GLN A 388 11.97 1.63 24.97
N ALA A 389 13.29 1.64 24.80
CA ALA A 389 13.98 0.75 23.86
C ALA A 389 14.63 -0.41 24.63
N LYS A 390 13.82 -1.34 25.15
CA LYS A 390 14.33 -2.68 25.50
C LYS A 390 13.26 -3.74 25.23
N ALA A 391 13.32 -4.27 24.02
CA ALA A 391 12.69 -5.53 23.66
C ALA A 391 13.26 -6.66 24.52
N ALA A 392 12.39 -7.55 25.01
CA ALA A 392 12.80 -8.93 25.24
C ALA A 392 13.05 -9.55 23.85
N PRO A 393 14.28 -10.00 23.57
CA PRO A 393 14.54 -11.44 23.68
C PRO A 393 15.96 -11.72 24.21
N GLY A 394 16.09 -12.64 25.15
CA GLY A 394 17.40 -12.92 25.76
C GLY A 394 17.47 -14.28 26.43
N GLY A 395 17.40 -15.36 25.64
CA GLY A 395 18.07 -16.60 26.00
C GLY A 395 19.59 -16.40 25.93
N ILE A 396 20.32 -17.12 26.80
CA ILE A 396 21.79 -17.33 26.83
C ILE A 396 22.68 -16.07 26.95
N ALA A 397 22.17 -14.86 26.71
CA ALA A 397 22.95 -13.62 26.66
C ALA A 397 23.27 -13.00 28.04
N GLY A 398 22.45 -13.25 29.07
CA GLY A 398 22.76 -12.80 30.45
C GLY A 398 23.92 -13.56 31.10
N LEU A 399 24.25 -14.75 30.55
CA LEU A 399 25.46 -15.51 30.91
C LEU A 399 26.71 -14.91 30.24
N LEU A 400 26.54 -14.17 29.12
CA LEU A 400 27.62 -13.57 28.35
C LEU A 400 28.12 -12.24 28.94
N SER A 401 27.34 -11.55 29.78
CA SER A 401 27.79 -10.35 30.50
C SER A 401 28.40 -10.64 31.87
N SER A 402 28.18 -11.83 32.44
CA SER A 402 28.82 -12.32 33.67
C SER A 402 30.08 -13.15 33.39
N LEU A 403 30.43 -13.34 32.11
CA LEU A 403 31.64 -14.00 31.61
C LEU A 403 32.92 -13.19 31.89
N GLU A 404 32.82 -11.95 32.40
CA GLU A 404 33.95 -11.20 32.97
C GLU A 404 34.14 -11.45 34.48
N SER A 405 33.61 -12.55 35.02
CA SER A 405 33.97 -12.96 36.39
C SER A 405 35.41 -13.48 36.40
N PRO A 406 36.28 -12.98 37.30
CA PRO A 406 37.66 -13.44 37.37
C PRO A 406 37.72 -14.95 37.59
N MET A 407 38.69 -15.64 36.98
CA MET A 407 38.88 -17.07 37.18
C MET A 407 38.99 -17.35 38.67
N PRO A 408 38.22 -18.30 39.20
CA PRO A 408 38.24 -18.57 40.62
C PRO A 408 39.59 -19.18 41.04
N ASN A 409 40.02 -18.91 42.27
CA ASN A 409 41.31 -19.38 42.80
C ASN A 409 41.42 -20.92 42.91
N TYR A 410 40.29 -21.61 42.87
CA TYR A 410 40.18 -23.05 43.03
C TYR A 410 39.62 -23.71 41.77
N ARG A 411 40.01 -24.96 41.55
CA ARG A 411 39.59 -25.77 40.42
C ARG A 411 38.12 -26.17 40.52
N PHE A 412 37.53 -26.44 39.36
CA PHE A 412 36.12 -26.80 39.21
C PHE A 412 35.69 -27.93 40.15
N ASP A 413 36.43 -29.04 40.23
CA ASP A 413 36.05 -30.21 41.05
C ASP A 413 35.94 -29.89 42.55
N TYR A 414 36.73 -28.93 43.04
CA TYR A 414 36.65 -28.45 44.42
C TYR A 414 35.46 -27.50 44.61
N LEU A 415 35.31 -26.54 43.68
CA LEU A 415 34.24 -25.55 43.74
C LEU A 415 32.85 -26.15 43.58
N ILE A 416 32.66 -27.11 42.69
CA ILE A 416 31.35 -27.72 42.44
C ILE A 416 30.87 -28.50 43.66
N ARG A 417 31.78 -29.17 44.39
CA ARG A 417 31.46 -29.85 45.66
C ARG A 417 31.04 -28.85 46.73
N HIS A 418 31.81 -27.79 46.92
CA HIS A 418 31.44 -26.74 47.88
C HIS A 418 30.18 -25.97 47.48
N ALA A 419 29.96 -25.73 46.19
CA ALA A 419 28.73 -25.14 45.69
C ALA A 419 27.52 -26.04 45.99
N PHE A 420 27.65 -27.36 45.81
CA PHE A 420 26.61 -28.30 46.22
C PHE A 420 26.35 -28.31 47.73
N GLU A 421 27.40 -28.21 48.56
CA GLU A 421 27.26 -28.08 50.02
C GLU A 421 26.49 -26.81 50.38
N LEU A 422 26.93 -25.65 49.89
CA LEU A 422 26.27 -24.35 50.13
C LEU A 422 24.83 -24.31 49.62
N VAL A 423 24.56 -24.92 48.46
CA VAL A 423 23.21 -25.00 47.92
C VAL A 423 22.34 -25.97 48.71
N SER A 424 22.93 -27.05 49.26
CA SER A 424 22.20 -27.94 50.16
C SER A 424 21.85 -27.24 51.48
N GLU A 425 22.76 -26.42 52.02
CA GLU A 425 22.50 -25.56 53.16
C GLU A 425 21.41 -24.54 52.83
N LEU A 426 21.49 -23.87 51.68
CA LEU A 426 20.47 -22.93 51.20
C LEU A 426 19.10 -23.61 51.07
N ARG A 427 19.01 -24.79 50.46
CA ARG A 427 17.76 -25.57 50.35
C ARG A 427 17.20 -25.92 51.73
N SER A 428 18.07 -26.26 52.70
CA SER A 428 17.64 -26.54 54.07
C SER A 428 17.15 -25.27 54.79
N LEU A 429 17.82 -24.14 54.57
CA LEU A 429 17.45 -22.83 55.11
C LEU A 429 16.17 -22.31 54.45
N GLU A 430 15.96 -22.56 53.16
CA GLU A 430 14.71 -22.26 52.45
C GLU A 430 13.54 -23.02 53.04
N GLN A 431 13.71 -24.33 53.33
CA GLN A 431 12.67 -25.11 53.99
C GLN A 431 12.39 -24.57 55.40
N GLN A 432 13.43 -24.28 56.18
CA GLN A 432 13.25 -23.70 57.52
C GLN A 432 12.61 -22.30 57.47
N PHE A 433 13.08 -21.43 56.60
CA PHE A 433 12.53 -20.10 56.38
C PHE A 433 11.09 -20.16 55.89
N LEU A 434 10.77 -21.09 54.99
CA LEU A 434 9.40 -21.37 54.58
C LEU A 434 8.56 -21.78 55.78
N THR A 435 9.01 -22.69 56.64
CA THR A 435 8.25 -23.06 57.84
C THR A 435 8.12 -21.92 58.85
N ILE A 436 9.13 -21.07 59.00
CA ILE A 436 9.12 -19.91 59.91
C ILE A 436 8.22 -18.81 59.35
N LYS A 437 8.26 -18.57 58.05
CA LYS A 437 7.40 -17.63 57.33
C LYS A 437 5.97 -18.15 57.31
N GLU A 438 5.74 -19.43 57.05
CA GLU A 438 4.43 -20.06 57.20
C GLU A 438 3.91 -19.91 58.63
N LYS A 439 4.74 -20.04 59.68
CA LYS A 439 4.30 -19.81 61.06
C LYS A 439 4.03 -18.34 61.37
N LYS A 440 4.94 -17.45 60.98
CA LYS A 440 4.85 -16.00 61.18
C LYS A 440 3.72 -15.38 60.36
N ASP A 441 3.52 -15.84 59.13
CA ASP A 441 2.37 -15.51 58.30
C ASP A 441 1.15 -16.22 58.87
N VAL A 442 1.16 -17.48 59.29
CA VAL A 442 -0.03 -18.05 59.95
C VAL A 442 -0.47 -17.23 61.17
N GLU A 443 0.45 -16.67 61.95
CA GLU A 443 0.15 -15.84 63.12
C GLU A 443 -0.16 -14.36 62.77
N GLY A 444 0.64 -13.77 61.89
CA GLY A 444 0.51 -12.40 61.40
C GLY A 444 -0.64 -12.24 60.39
N LEU A 445 -0.80 -13.18 59.46
CA LEU A 445 -1.99 -13.39 58.64
C LEU A 445 -3.13 -13.80 59.60
N ALA A 446 -3.06 -14.66 60.63
CA ALA A 446 -4.25 -14.82 61.53
C ALA A 446 -4.79 -13.47 62.11
N LEU A 447 -3.90 -12.55 62.48
CA LEU A 447 -4.25 -11.24 63.04
C LEU A 447 -4.60 -10.18 61.97
N LEU A 448 -3.86 -10.16 60.87
CA LEU A 448 -4.01 -9.23 59.74
C LEU A 448 -5.01 -9.75 58.70
N ARG A 449 -5.07 -11.05 58.39
CA ARG A 449 -6.18 -11.74 57.69
C ARG A 449 -7.48 -11.48 58.43
N SER A 450 -7.55 -11.42 59.76
CA SER A 450 -8.84 -11.04 60.39
C SER A 450 -9.27 -9.60 60.03
N ARG A 451 -8.35 -8.62 60.03
CA ARG A 451 -8.64 -7.20 59.74
C ARG A 451 -8.67 -6.85 58.26
N HIS A 452 -7.61 -7.18 57.55
CA HIS A 452 -7.49 -7.10 56.10
C HIS A 452 -8.38 -8.15 55.41
N GLN A 453 -8.81 -9.28 55.97
CA GLN A 453 -9.90 -10.02 55.29
C GLN A 453 -11.11 -9.12 55.17
N CYS A 454 -11.50 -8.37 56.20
CA CYS A 454 -12.65 -7.49 56.03
C CYS A 454 -12.40 -6.40 54.96
N THR A 455 -11.22 -5.76 54.97
CA THR A 455 -10.92 -4.61 54.08
C THR A 455 -10.36 -5.00 52.71
N VAL A 456 -9.36 -5.88 52.69
CA VAL A 456 -8.78 -6.51 51.51
C VAL A 456 -9.75 -7.53 50.89
N LEU A 457 -10.61 -8.30 51.60
CA LEU A 457 -11.69 -8.99 50.87
C LEU A 457 -12.69 -8.00 50.30
N ALA A 458 -12.94 -6.83 50.90
CA ALA A 458 -13.83 -5.83 50.29
C ALA A 458 -13.19 -5.15 49.05
N LEU A 459 -11.89 -4.86 49.08
CA LEU A 459 -11.14 -4.26 47.97
C LEU A 459 -10.75 -5.28 46.91
N ILE A 460 -10.26 -6.46 47.28
CA ILE A 460 -10.11 -7.62 46.38
C ILE A 460 -11.47 -7.99 45.83
N LYS A 461 -12.59 -7.91 46.57
CA LYS A 461 -13.92 -8.09 45.96
C LYS A 461 -14.21 -7.04 44.91
N LYS A 462 -13.82 -5.77 45.09
CA LYS A 462 -13.98 -4.71 44.06
C LYS A 462 -13.03 -4.88 42.88
N VAL A 463 -11.75 -5.18 43.11
CA VAL A 463 -10.74 -5.44 42.07
C VAL A 463 -11.09 -6.72 41.33
N LYS A 464 -11.50 -7.79 42.02
CA LYS A 464 -12.03 -9.00 41.41
C LYS A 464 -13.36 -8.74 40.72
N GLU A 465 -14.20 -7.80 41.16
CA GLU A 465 -15.39 -7.40 40.39
C GLU A 465 -15.00 -6.61 39.13
N HIS A 466 -13.96 -5.78 39.16
CA HIS A 466 -13.43 -5.08 37.98
C HIS A 466 -12.68 -6.00 37.03
N GLU A 467 -11.80 -6.86 37.51
CA GLU A 467 -11.14 -7.93 36.74
C GLU A 467 -12.18 -8.90 36.19
N LYS A 468 -13.23 -9.22 36.96
CA LYS A 468 -14.38 -9.97 36.45
C LYS A 468 -15.14 -9.17 35.41
N GLN A 469 -15.35 -7.86 35.57
CA GLN A 469 -15.99 -7.03 34.54
C GLN A 469 -15.12 -6.87 33.29
N GLU A 470 -13.80 -6.81 33.43
CA GLU A 470 -12.84 -6.76 32.33
C GLU A 470 -12.75 -8.11 31.64
N ALA A 471 -12.70 -9.21 32.40
CA ALA A 471 -12.79 -10.56 31.87
C ALA A 471 -14.16 -10.79 31.22
N LEU A 472 -15.26 -10.30 31.79
CA LEU A 472 -16.60 -10.35 31.19
C LEU A 472 -16.64 -9.51 29.92
N LYS A 473 -16.06 -8.31 29.90
CA LYS A 473 -15.94 -7.49 28.69
C LYS A 473 -15.02 -8.12 27.64
N ALA A 474 -13.94 -8.77 28.06
CA ALA A 474 -13.05 -9.51 27.17
C ALA A 474 -13.78 -10.73 26.60
N ILE A 475 -14.57 -11.43 27.41
CA ILE A 475 -15.49 -12.48 26.99
C ILE A 475 -16.58 -11.89 26.08
N ASP A 476 -17.08 -10.68 26.32
CA ASP A 476 -18.06 -10.00 25.46
C ASP A 476 -17.44 -9.64 24.11
N VAL A 477 -16.18 -9.19 24.08
CA VAL A 477 -15.42 -8.91 22.85
C VAL A 477 -15.15 -10.21 22.09
N ILE A 478 -14.72 -11.27 22.78
CA ILE A 478 -14.48 -12.59 22.18
C ILE A 478 -15.79 -13.21 21.70
N SER A 479 -16.89 -13.06 22.43
CA SER A 479 -18.22 -13.54 22.01
C SER A 479 -18.80 -12.70 20.87
N ALA A 480 -18.55 -11.38 20.83
CA ALA A 480 -18.88 -10.54 19.67
C ALA A 480 -18.07 -10.96 18.43
N ALA A 481 -16.78 -11.24 18.59
CA ALA A 481 -15.94 -11.76 17.52
C ALA A 481 -16.42 -13.16 17.08
N ARG A 482 -16.76 -14.05 18.02
CA ARG A 482 -17.30 -15.38 17.73
C ARG A 482 -18.64 -15.31 16.99
N THR A 483 -19.57 -14.48 17.46
CA THR A 483 -20.87 -14.29 16.79
C THR A 483 -20.73 -13.65 15.40
N GLN A 484 -19.74 -12.77 15.19
CA GLN A 484 -19.41 -12.27 13.85
C GLN A 484 -18.95 -13.40 12.93
N GLN A 485 -18.10 -14.30 13.41
CA GLN A 485 -17.63 -15.46 12.64
C GLN A 485 -18.72 -16.51 12.42
N GLU A 486 -19.58 -16.76 13.40
CA GLU A 486 -20.76 -17.62 13.26
C GLU A 486 -21.72 -17.08 12.19
N LYS A 487 -22.00 -15.77 12.20
CA LYS A 487 -22.83 -15.12 11.17
C LYS A 487 -22.20 -15.18 9.78
N ALA A 488 -20.89 -14.97 9.68
CA ALA A 488 -20.17 -15.10 8.41
C ALA A 488 -20.25 -16.54 7.88
N MET A 489 -20.08 -17.53 8.76
CA MET A 489 -20.19 -18.95 8.42
C MET A 489 -21.62 -19.32 8.01
N GLU A 490 -22.63 -18.84 8.72
CA GLU A 490 -24.05 -19.04 8.38
C GLU A 490 -24.35 -18.48 6.99
N TYR A 491 -23.86 -17.29 6.67
CA TYR A 491 -23.98 -16.68 5.35
C TYR A 491 -23.40 -17.56 4.24
N TYR A 492 -22.16 -18.06 4.41
CA TYR A 492 -21.55 -18.94 3.42
C TYR A 492 -22.25 -20.30 3.31
N LEU A 493 -22.74 -20.85 4.42
CA LEU A 493 -23.53 -22.09 4.42
C LEU A 493 -24.85 -21.91 3.67
N GLN A 494 -25.54 -20.77 3.82
CA GLN A 494 -26.75 -20.45 3.07
C GLN A 494 -26.51 -20.36 1.55
N LEU A 495 -25.30 -20.00 1.13
CA LEU A 495 -24.87 -19.96 -0.28
C LEU A 495 -24.40 -21.32 -0.82
N THR A 496 -24.41 -22.37 0.01
CA THR A 496 -24.04 -23.74 -0.35
C THR A 496 -25.23 -24.69 -0.20
N ALA A 497 -25.21 -25.81 -0.95
CA ALA A 497 -26.23 -26.86 -0.80
C ALA A 497 -26.08 -27.69 0.49
N ASP A 498 -25.06 -27.39 1.32
CA ASP A 498 -24.70 -28.15 2.51
C ASP A 498 -25.32 -27.61 3.80
N LYS A 499 -26.19 -26.57 3.71
CA LYS A 499 -26.88 -25.94 4.84
C LYS A 499 -27.55 -26.95 5.79
N ASP A 500 -28.17 -28.00 5.23
CA ASP A 500 -28.88 -29.02 6.02
C ASP A 500 -27.95 -30.14 6.52
N ARG A 501 -26.74 -30.24 5.96
CA ARG A 501 -25.75 -31.31 6.23
C ARG A 501 -24.71 -30.91 7.27
N THR A 502 -24.34 -29.63 7.34
CA THR A 502 -23.27 -29.13 8.21
C THR A 502 -23.78 -28.08 9.18
N LYS A 503 -23.67 -28.36 10.48
CA LYS A 503 -24.04 -27.43 11.55
C LYS A 503 -22.82 -26.63 12.00
N ILE A 504 -23.06 -25.38 12.39
CA ILE A 504 -22.02 -24.50 12.96
C ILE A 504 -21.55 -25.12 14.29
N PRO A 505 -20.23 -25.24 14.53
CA PRO A 505 -19.71 -25.89 15.72
C PRO A 505 -20.06 -25.09 16.99
N SER A 506 -20.58 -25.80 17.99
CA SER A 506 -20.79 -25.25 19.32
C SER A 506 -19.46 -25.20 20.11
N ILE A 507 -19.40 -24.39 21.17
CA ILE A 507 -18.18 -24.19 21.97
C ILE A 507 -17.61 -25.55 22.42
N GLY A 508 -16.40 -25.88 21.97
CA GLY A 508 -15.69 -27.13 22.32
C GLY A 508 -15.90 -28.32 21.37
N GLU A 509 -16.68 -28.18 20.30
CA GLU A 509 -16.90 -29.22 19.30
C GLU A 509 -15.85 -29.16 18.18
N SER A 510 -15.32 -30.32 17.75
CA SER A 510 -14.34 -30.36 16.66
C SER A 510 -15.01 -30.13 15.30
N TRP A 511 -14.62 -29.06 14.60
CA TRP A 511 -14.97 -28.79 13.20
C TRP A 511 -14.54 -29.93 12.26
N LYS A 512 -15.49 -30.45 11.49
CA LYS A 512 -15.26 -31.37 10.37
C LYS A 512 -15.46 -30.58 9.07
N GLY A 513 -14.38 -30.41 8.32
CA GLY A 513 -14.42 -29.62 7.09
C GLY A 513 -15.39 -30.17 6.04
N VAL A 514 -16.04 -29.27 5.31
CA VAL A 514 -16.90 -29.59 4.18
C VAL A 514 -16.05 -30.14 3.02
N PRO A 515 -16.38 -31.29 2.43
CA PRO A 515 -15.59 -31.89 1.34
C PRO A 515 -15.65 -31.03 0.08
N GLN A 516 -14.49 -30.85 -0.56
CA GLN A 516 -14.33 -30.02 -1.77
C GLN A 516 -14.72 -30.73 -3.08
N GLN A 517 -14.94 -32.05 -3.04
CA GLN A 517 -15.29 -32.84 -4.22
C GLN A 517 -16.78 -32.68 -4.57
N ILE A 518 -17.06 -32.40 -5.85
CA ILE A 518 -18.41 -32.27 -6.41
C ILE A 518 -18.65 -33.51 -7.27
N HIS A 519 -19.55 -34.41 -6.83
CA HIS A 519 -19.72 -35.70 -7.49
C HIS A 519 -20.79 -35.70 -8.60
N THR A 520 -21.68 -34.69 -8.70
CA THR A 520 -22.58 -34.55 -9.85
C THR A 520 -22.92 -33.09 -10.20
N ILE A 521 -22.89 -32.73 -11.50
CA ILE A 521 -23.15 -31.36 -11.98
C ILE A 521 -24.66 -31.01 -11.94
N LYS A 522 -25.56 -32.01 -11.92
CA LYS A 522 -27.02 -31.79 -12.08
C LYS A 522 -27.84 -31.65 -10.79
N GLY A 523 -27.23 -31.71 -9.61
CA GLY A 523 -27.97 -31.63 -8.33
C GLY A 523 -27.26 -30.92 -7.19
N ASP A 524 -25.94 -30.75 -7.25
CA ASP A 524 -25.15 -30.28 -6.11
C ASP A 524 -24.88 -28.76 -6.11
N ILE A 525 -25.21 -28.04 -7.19
CA ILE A 525 -24.89 -26.61 -7.35
C ILE A 525 -26.12 -25.76 -7.00
N PRO A 526 -26.11 -25.00 -5.89
CA PRO A 526 -27.17 -24.04 -5.60
C PRO A 526 -27.09 -22.90 -6.61
N MET A 527 -28.17 -22.69 -7.35
CA MET A 527 -28.32 -21.64 -8.36
C MET A 527 -29.50 -20.75 -7.98
N SER A 528 -29.39 -19.46 -8.26
CA SER A 528 -30.54 -18.55 -8.17
C SER A 528 -31.61 -18.95 -9.20
N PRO A 529 -32.89 -18.57 -9.00
CA PRO A 529 -33.94 -18.84 -9.97
C PRO A 529 -33.61 -18.29 -11.37
N PHE A 530 -32.95 -17.13 -11.44
CA PHE A 530 -32.53 -16.51 -12.68
C PHE A 530 -31.35 -17.23 -13.34
N GLU A 531 -30.37 -17.70 -12.57
CA GLU A 531 -29.25 -18.51 -13.08
C GLU A 531 -29.74 -19.85 -13.63
N LYS A 532 -30.71 -20.46 -12.95
CA LYS A 532 -31.35 -21.70 -13.41
C LYS A 532 -32.16 -21.46 -14.68
N GLU A 533 -32.97 -20.39 -14.72
CA GLU A 533 -33.75 -20.01 -15.91
C GLU A 533 -32.84 -19.72 -17.11
N GLU A 534 -31.70 -19.06 -16.91
CA GLU A 534 -30.69 -18.84 -17.95
C GLU A 534 -30.12 -20.16 -18.49
N LEU A 535 -29.81 -21.12 -17.60
CA LEU A 535 -29.27 -22.42 -17.97
C LEU A 535 -30.30 -23.29 -18.71
N ASP A 536 -31.56 -23.28 -18.25
CA ASP A 536 -32.67 -24.00 -18.89
C ASP A 536 -33.00 -23.39 -20.27
N LYS A 537 -33.01 -22.06 -20.40
CA LYS A 537 -33.18 -21.37 -21.69
C LYS A 537 -32.01 -21.62 -22.64
N ALA A 538 -30.78 -21.72 -22.14
CA ALA A 538 -29.63 -22.09 -22.95
C ALA A 538 -29.72 -23.54 -23.45
N ASP A 539 -30.16 -24.48 -22.62
CA ASP A 539 -30.35 -25.89 -23.01
C ASP A 539 -31.47 -26.04 -24.06
N THR A 540 -32.58 -25.32 -23.89
CA THR A 540 -33.66 -25.31 -24.90
C THR A 540 -33.23 -24.66 -26.21
N ALA A 541 -32.43 -23.59 -26.19
CA ALA A 541 -31.87 -22.97 -27.39
C ALA A 541 -30.96 -23.93 -28.18
N SER A 542 -30.06 -24.64 -27.51
CA SER A 542 -29.18 -25.65 -28.14
C SER A 542 -29.99 -26.77 -28.83
N ASN A 543 -31.07 -27.25 -28.19
CA ASN A 543 -31.96 -28.24 -28.78
C ASN A 543 -32.73 -27.69 -30.00
N LEU A 544 -33.15 -26.43 -29.97
CA LEU A 544 -33.80 -25.76 -31.11
C LEU A 544 -32.83 -25.58 -32.28
N TYR A 545 -31.55 -25.29 -32.04
CA TYR A 545 -30.53 -25.25 -33.10
C TYR A 545 -30.35 -26.61 -33.79
N LEU A 546 -30.42 -27.72 -33.04
CA LEU A 546 -30.40 -29.07 -33.61
C LEU A 546 -31.62 -29.29 -34.53
N ALA A 547 -32.82 -28.96 -34.05
CA ALA A 547 -34.04 -29.09 -34.84
C ALA A 547 -34.02 -28.22 -36.11
N ALA A 548 -33.49 -27.00 -36.04
CA ALA A 548 -33.30 -26.12 -37.18
C ALA A 548 -32.26 -26.66 -38.18
N GLY A 549 -31.20 -27.33 -37.70
CA GLY A 549 -30.22 -28.03 -38.54
C GLY A 549 -30.83 -29.17 -39.35
N VAL A 550 -31.75 -29.95 -38.75
CA VAL A 550 -32.47 -31.01 -39.46
C VAL A 550 -33.47 -30.43 -40.47
N ALA A 551 -34.22 -29.38 -40.11
CA ALA A 551 -35.16 -28.74 -41.01
C ALA A 551 -34.47 -28.09 -42.23
N SER A 552 -33.33 -27.44 -42.03
CA SER A 552 -32.52 -26.87 -43.11
C SER A 552 -31.89 -27.93 -44.01
N ALA A 553 -31.52 -29.10 -43.47
CA ALA A 553 -31.06 -30.25 -44.25
C ALA A 553 -32.13 -30.81 -45.19
N VAL A 554 -33.36 -30.93 -44.70
CA VAL A 554 -34.50 -31.35 -45.54
C VAL A 554 -34.81 -30.30 -46.60
N GLY A 555 -34.71 -29.01 -46.27
CA GLY A 555 -34.83 -27.90 -47.22
C GLY A 555 -33.79 -27.94 -48.35
N ALA A 556 -32.55 -28.39 -48.06
CA ALA A 556 -31.49 -28.55 -49.06
C ALA A 556 -31.77 -29.69 -50.05
N VAL A 557 -32.35 -30.81 -49.58
CA VAL A 557 -32.80 -31.91 -50.45
C VAL A 557 -33.93 -31.43 -51.36
N MET A 558 -34.89 -30.67 -50.82
CA MET A 558 -35.97 -30.07 -51.60
C MET A 558 -35.47 -29.05 -52.61
N ALA A 559 -34.45 -28.25 -52.27
CA ALA A 559 -33.82 -27.26 -53.16
C ALA A 559 -32.91 -27.89 -54.24
N ALA A 560 -32.51 -29.16 -54.06
CA ALA A 560 -31.80 -29.94 -55.06
C ALA A 560 -32.75 -30.56 -56.12
N ILE A 561 -34.07 -30.55 -55.88
CA ILE A 561 -35.08 -30.92 -56.87
C ILE A 561 -35.18 -29.76 -57.88
N PRO A 562 -34.98 -30.00 -59.19
CA PRO A 562 -35.10 -28.96 -60.20
C PRO A 562 -36.55 -28.47 -60.31
N ASN A 563 -36.75 -27.14 -60.29
CA ASN A 563 -38.06 -26.55 -60.56
C ASN A 563 -38.37 -26.64 -62.05
N PHE A 564 -39.38 -27.42 -62.43
CA PHE A 564 -39.90 -27.46 -63.79
C PHE A 564 -40.94 -26.35 -63.99
N GLY A 565 -40.58 -25.31 -64.72
CA GLY A 565 -41.51 -24.28 -65.17
C GLY A 565 -42.08 -24.62 -66.54
N ALA A 566 -43.31 -25.12 -66.61
CA ALA A 566 -44.03 -25.27 -67.87
C ALA A 566 -44.72 -23.95 -68.24
N LYS A 567 -44.07 -23.12 -69.06
CA LYS A 567 -44.74 -22.01 -69.77
C LYS A 567 -45.38 -22.58 -71.03
N VAL A 568 -46.70 -22.74 -71.02
CA VAL A 568 -47.48 -23.15 -72.20
C VAL A 568 -47.90 -21.89 -72.95
N GLN A 569 -47.41 -21.72 -74.19
CA GLN A 569 -47.96 -20.79 -75.18
C GLN A 569 -48.57 -21.62 -76.32
N PRO A 570 -49.76 -21.28 -76.84
CA PRO A 570 -50.49 -22.14 -77.77
C PRO A 570 -50.00 -21.94 -79.20
N MET A 571 -49.69 -23.06 -79.86
CA MET A 571 -49.45 -23.21 -81.30
C MET A 571 -48.30 -22.39 -81.93
N GLY A 572 -47.12 -23.05 -82.03
CA GLY A 572 -46.08 -22.69 -82.99
C GLY A 572 -44.66 -22.84 -82.44
N ALA A 573 -44.06 -24.03 -82.67
CA ALA A 573 -42.63 -24.36 -82.61
C ALA A 573 -41.70 -23.61 -81.64
N GLY A 574 -41.26 -24.33 -80.59
CA GLY A 574 -40.07 -24.00 -79.80
C GLY A 574 -40.19 -24.46 -78.34
N VAL A 575 -39.78 -25.69 -78.03
CA VAL A 575 -39.59 -26.12 -76.63
C VAL A 575 -38.10 -26.03 -76.31
N ASP A 576 -37.79 -24.95 -75.62
CA ASP A 576 -36.53 -24.62 -74.95
C ASP A 576 -36.36 -25.56 -73.75
N THR A 577 -35.37 -26.45 -73.80
CA THR A 577 -34.96 -27.25 -72.65
C THR A 577 -33.81 -26.53 -71.94
N THR A 578 -34.13 -25.56 -71.09
CA THR A 578 -33.13 -24.97 -70.19
C THR A 578 -32.69 -26.01 -69.16
N THR A 579 -31.60 -26.73 -69.47
CA THR A 579 -30.92 -27.61 -68.50
C THR A 579 -30.09 -26.74 -67.57
N GLY A 580 -30.68 -26.33 -66.44
CA GLY A 580 -30.05 -25.46 -65.47
C GLY A 580 -28.99 -26.18 -64.63
N GLY A 581 -27.71 -25.93 -64.90
CA GLY A 581 -26.63 -26.15 -63.95
C GLY A 581 -26.53 -24.96 -62.98
N GLY A 582 -27.13 -25.06 -61.80
CA GLY A 582 -27.14 -23.96 -60.83
C GLY A 582 -27.10 -24.33 -59.35
N ASN A 583 -27.05 -25.63 -58.98
CA ASN A 583 -27.25 -26.05 -57.59
C ASN A 583 -26.08 -26.82 -56.95
N PHE A 584 -24.92 -26.98 -57.62
CA PHE A 584 -23.79 -27.71 -57.03
C PHE A 584 -23.09 -26.93 -55.90
N SER A 585 -23.14 -25.59 -55.88
CA SER A 585 -22.65 -24.77 -54.76
C SER A 585 -23.59 -24.78 -53.54
N ARG A 586 -24.89 -25.06 -53.74
CA ARG A 586 -25.87 -25.18 -52.64
C ARG A 586 -25.66 -26.45 -51.81
N VAL A 587 -25.19 -27.52 -52.43
CA VAL A 587 -24.84 -28.77 -51.73
C VAL A 587 -23.52 -28.61 -50.94
N SER A 588 -22.53 -27.85 -51.45
CA SER A 588 -21.33 -27.54 -50.66
C SER A 588 -21.60 -26.55 -49.52
N HIS A 589 -22.48 -25.55 -49.73
CA HIS A 589 -22.95 -24.67 -48.63
C HIS A 589 -23.75 -25.42 -47.57
N PHE A 590 -24.38 -26.54 -47.91
CA PHE A 590 -25.05 -27.40 -46.94
C PHE A 590 -24.06 -28.14 -46.03
N GLN A 591 -22.95 -28.68 -46.58
CA GLN A 591 -21.91 -29.29 -45.76
C GLN A 591 -21.27 -28.25 -44.81
N THR A 592 -21.04 -27.01 -45.26
CA THR A 592 -20.55 -25.93 -44.39
C THR A 592 -21.60 -25.47 -43.38
N GLY A 593 -22.88 -25.42 -43.75
CA GLY A 593 -23.98 -25.05 -42.84
C GLY A 593 -24.22 -26.11 -41.76
N ALA A 594 -24.14 -27.39 -42.10
CA ALA A 594 -24.22 -28.49 -41.12
C ALA A 594 -23.01 -28.47 -40.16
N LEU A 595 -21.80 -28.20 -40.68
CA LEU A 595 -20.61 -28.01 -39.86
C LEU A 595 -20.68 -26.73 -39.01
N GLU A 596 -21.26 -25.64 -39.51
CA GLU A 596 -21.45 -24.38 -38.78
C GLU A 596 -22.46 -24.56 -37.65
N ILE A 597 -23.57 -25.27 -37.88
CA ILE A 597 -24.58 -25.58 -36.84
C ILE A 597 -23.97 -26.52 -35.79
N ALA A 598 -23.18 -27.52 -36.21
CA ALA A 598 -22.45 -28.38 -35.28
C ALA A 598 -21.39 -27.61 -34.49
N ALA A 599 -20.65 -26.69 -35.11
CA ALA A 599 -19.67 -25.84 -34.47
C ALA A 599 -20.31 -24.85 -33.47
N ARG A 600 -21.43 -24.21 -33.84
CA ARG A 600 -22.20 -23.35 -32.94
C ARG A 600 -22.74 -24.12 -31.75
N ARG A 601 -23.25 -25.35 -31.97
CA ARG A 601 -23.66 -26.24 -30.88
C ARG A 601 -22.49 -26.58 -29.96
N MET A 602 -21.33 -26.95 -30.50
CA MET A 602 -20.14 -27.22 -29.70
C MET A 602 -19.65 -25.98 -28.94
N GLN A 603 -19.77 -24.79 -29.53
CA GLN A 603 -19.42 -23.51 -28.88
C GLN A 603 -20.41 -23.15 -27.76
N GLU A 604 -21.71 -23.43 -27.94
CA GLU A 604 -22.74 -23.26 -26.90
C GLU A 604 -22.59 -24.28 -25.78
N GLU A 605 -22.39 -25.56 -26.09
CA GLU A 605 -22.09 -26.61 -25.11
C GLU A 605 -20.80 -26.30 -24.34
N ALA A 606 -19.77 -25.74 -25.00
CA ALA A 606 -18.56 -25.25 -24.35
C ALA A 606 -18.81 -24.03 -23.46
N ALA A 607 -19.62 -23.05 -23.90
CA ALA A 607 -20.00 -21.90 -23.10
C ALA A 607 -20.83 -22.31 -21.87
N GLN A 608 -21.73 -23.28 -22.02
CA GLN A 608 -22.48 -23.88 -20.92
C GLN A 608 -21.57 -24.64 -19.96
N ALA A 609 -20.62 -25.43 -20.46
CA ALA A 609 -19.63 -26.11 -19.63
C ALA A 609 -18.74 -25.11 -18.87
N GLY A 610 -18.37 -24.00 -19.51
CA GLY A 610 -17.66 -22.89 -18.89
C GLY A 610 -18.46 -22.22 -17.76
N ARG A 611 -19.76 -21.99 -17.95
CA ARG A 611 -20.67 -21.46 -16.93
C ARG A 611 -20.84 -22.44 -15.76
N LYS A 612 -21.09 -23.71 -16.04
CA LYS A 612 -21.17 -24.79 -15.03
C LYS A 612 -19.83 -24.91 -14.26
N GLY A 613 -18.70 -24.75 -14.94
CA GLY A 613 -17.36 -24.73 -14.36
C GLY A 613 -17.02 -23.46 -13.56
N ALA A 614 -17.65 -22.33 -13.85
CA ALA A 614 -17.54 -21.11 -13.03
C ALA A 614 -18.37 -21.25 -11.75
N LEU A 615 -19.61 -21.77 -11.85
CA LEU A 615 -20.48 -22.03 -10.70
C LEU A 615 -19.89 -23.10 -9.77
N SER A 616 -19.25 -24.14 -10.31
CA SER A 616 -18.57 -25.15 -9.49
C SER A 616 -17.36 -24.60 -8.73
N ARG A 617 -16.58 -23.69 -9.34
CA ARG A 617 -15.47 -22.99 -8.67
C ARG A 617 -15.98 -22.04 -7.59
N ALA A 618 -17.01 -21.25 -7.86
CA ALA A 618 -17.63 -20.39 -6.86
C ALA A 618 -18.16 -21.20 -5.66
N LEU A 619 -18.67 -22.41 -5.89
CA LEU A 619 -19.09 -23.33 -4.83
C LEU A 619 -17.89 -23.84 -4.01
N GLN A 620 -16.78 -24.22 -4.65
CA GLN A 620 -15.56 -24.66 -3.96
C GLN A 620 -14.94 -23.54 -3.11
N GLU A 621 -14.91 -22.31 -3.63
CA GLU A 621 -14.46 -21.11 -2.90
C GLU A 621 -15.32 -20.87 -1.66
N ARG A 622 -16.65 -20.95 -1.78
CA ARG A 622 -17.58 -20.82 -0.64
C ARG A 622 -17.33 -21.91 0.40
N ARG A 623 -17.15 -23.18 -0.01
CA ARG A 623 -16.80 -24.28 0.90
C ARG A 623 -15.45 -24.09 1.58
N GLN A 624 -14.47 -23.53 0.87
CA GLN A 624 -13.15 -23.23 1.44
C GLN A 624 -13.21 -22.10 2.46
N ALA A 625 -13.95 -21.03 2.15
CA ALA A 625 -14.22 -19.94 3.08
C ALA A 625 -14.90 -20.46 4.38
N THR A 626 -15.92 -21.30 4.26
CA THR A 626 -16.56 -21.97 5.41
C THR A 626 -15.57 -22.79 6.23
N ASN A 627 -14.66 -23.52 5.57
CA ASN A 627 -13.65 -24.31 6.28
C ASN A 627 -12.64 -23.43 7.03
N ASN A 628 -12.15 -22.36 6.42
CA ASN A 628 -11.23 -21.42 7.07
C ASN A 628 -11.87 -20.76 8.30
N LEU A 629 -13.13 -20.33 8.19
CA LEU A 629 -13.91 -19.79 9.30
C LEU A 629 -14.09 -20.82 10.43
N GLY A 630 -14.33 -22.09 10.08
CA GLY A 630 -14.40 -23.18 11.06
C GLY A 630 -13.11 -23.38 11.85
N TRP A 631 -11.94 -23.28 11.19
CA TRP A 631 -10.63 -23.37 11.86
C TRP A 631 -10.29 -22.11 12.68
N GLU A 632 -10.70 -20.92 12.24
CA GLU A 632 -10.53 -19.67 13.00
C GLU A 632 -11.36 -19.68 14.29
N LEU A 633 -12.60 -20.19 14.26
CA LEU A 633 -13.41 -20.40 15.46
C LEU A 633 -12.70 -21.29 16.49
N MET A 634 -12.05 -22.36 16.04
CA MET A 634 -11.29 -23.27 16.93
C MET A 634 -10.03 -22.63 17.50
N ARG A 635 -9.41 -21.70 16.75
CA ARG A 635 -8.22 -20.98 17.21
C ARG A 635 -8.58 -19.95 18.27
N LEU A 636 -9.69 -19.22 18.08
CA LEU A 636 -10.23 -18.28 19.07
C LEU A 636 -10.63 -18.99 20.37
N ASP A 637 -11.12 -20.23 20.28
CA ASP A 637 -11.39 -21.09 21.46
C ASP A 637 -10.09 -21.54 22.18
N LYS A 638 -8.93 -21.49 21.51
CA LYS A 638 -7.64 -22.00 22.00
C LYS A 638 -6.71 -20.93 22.60
N GLU A 639 -6.90 -19.64 22.29
CA GLU A 639 -6.00 -18.55 22.73
C GLU A 639 -6.24 -18.03 24.16
N SER A 640 -6.99 -18.74 25.01
CA SER A 640 -7.17 -18.43 26.43
C SER A 640 -6.07 -19.08 27.31
N GLN A 641 -4.84 -18.51 27.33
CA GLN A 641 -3.87 -18.63 28.45
C GLN A 641 -2.54 -17.86 28.16
N PRO A 642 -2.04 -16.99 29.06
CA PRO A 642 -0.74 -16.35 28.91
C PRO A 642 0.40 -17.14 29.59
N ALA A 643 1.51 -17.35 28.88
CA ALA A 643 2.75 -17.98 29.39
C ALA A 643 3.85 -16.92 29.69
N LYS A 644 4.64 -17.17 30.74
CA LYS A 644 5.55 -16.24 31.42
C LYS A 644 7.02 -16.69 31.25
N GLY A 645 7.93 -15.76 30.97
CA GLY A 645 9.39 -15.99 30.91
C GLY A 645 10.11 -15.62 32.23
N LEU A 646 11.28 -16.23 32.49
CA LEU A 646 12.07 -16.12 33.72
C LEU A 646 13.26 -15.13 33.60
N THR A 647 13.34 -14.21 34.56
CA THR A 647 14.33 -13.14 34.83
C THR A 647 14.93 -13.34 36.23
N ASP A 648 16.23 -13.46 36.50
CA ASP A 648 16.85 -13.38 37.86
C ASP A 648 16.35 -14.32 39.02
N TYR A 649 17.17 -15.29 39.47
CA TYR A 649 16.74 -16.38 40.39
C TYR A 649 16.14 -15.94 41.73
N TRP A 650 16.56 -14.77 42.27
CA TRP A 650 16.05 -14.23 43.54
C TRP A 650 14.78 -13.39 43.36
N GLU A 651 14.64 -12.67 42.23
CA GLU A 651 13.45 -11.84 41.93
C GLU A 651 12.29 -12.63 41.31
N GLN A 652 12.51 -13.89 40.90
CA GLN A 652 11.47 -14.76 40.34
C GLN A 652 10.46 -15.26 41.36
N SER A 653 10.85 -15.26 42.63
CA SER A 653 10.07 -15.84 43.71
C SER A 653 9.93 -14.83 44.85
N PRO A 654 8.73 -14.60 45.40
CA PRO A 654 8.55 -13.71 46.54
C PRO A 654 9.43 -14.16 47.72
N ASP A 655 10.39 -13.33 48.10
CA ASP A 655 11.42 -13.59 49.12
C ASP A 655 12.42 -14.72 48.79
N GLY A 656 12.68 -15.00 47.50
CA GLY A 656 13.77 -15.88 47.06
C GLY A 656 13.54 -17.38 47.27
N GLN A 657 12.29 -17.83 47.47
CA GLN A 657 11.97 -19.25 47.68
C GLN A 657 12.20 -20.09 46.41
N LEU A 658 12.70 -21.33 46.56
CA LEU A 658 13.05 -22.25 45.46
C LEU A 658 14.24 -21.80 44.60
N ALA A 659 14.93 -20.72 44.98
CA ALA A 659 16.15 -20.29 44.33
C ALA A 659 17.25 -21.36 44.47
N GLY A 660 17.31 -22.03 45.63
CA GLY A 660 18.21 -23.13 45.91
C GLY A 660 17.93 -24.38 45.08
N GLU A 661 16.68 -24.70 44.77
CA GLU A 661 16.33 -25.83 43.89
C GLU A 661 16.70 -25.55 42.43
N ALA A 662 16.43 -24.33 41.96
CA ALA A 662 16.82 -23.90 40.62
C ALA A 662 18.35 -23.90 40.46
N LEU A 663 19.07 -23.34 41.44
CA LEU A 663 20.53 -23.30 41.42
C LEU A 663 21.14 -24.70 41.52
N TYR A 664 20.54 -25.61 42.30
CA TYR A 664 20.96 -27.01 42.39
C TYR A 664 20.87 -27.72 41.03
N LEU A 665 19.77 -27.52 40.30
CA LEU A 665 19.58 -28.11 38.98
C LEU A 665 20.61 -27.59 37.97
N ASP A 666 20.91 -26.30 38.01
CA ASP A 666 21.89 -25.70 37.10
C ASP A 666 23.33 -26.10 37.45
N LEU A 667 23.68 -26.27 38.73
CA LEU A 667 24.95 -26.88 39.13
C LEU A 667 25.06 -28.34 38.64
N LYS A 668 23.97 -29.12 38.68
CA LYS A 668 23.96 -30.48 38.11
C LYS A 668 24.17 -30.49 36.61
N ARG A 669 23.60 -29.53 35.88
CA ARG A 669 23.87 -29.35 34.44
C ARG A 669 25.33 -28.99 34.19
N MET A 670 25.91 -28.11 35.01
CA MET A 670 27.32 -27.73 34.92
C MET A 670 28.26 -28.92 35.18
N GLU A 671 27.94 -29.76 36.17
CA GLU A 671 28.66 -31.01 36.44
C GLU A 671 28.57 -31.99 35.26
N MET A 672 27.39 -32.17 34.66
CA MET A 672 27.24 -32.99 33.45
C MET A 672 28.07 -32.46 32.29
N LEU A 673 28.01 -31.15 32.00
CA LEU A 673 28.80 -30.52 30.94
C LEU A 673 30.31 -30.66 31.16
N HIS A 674 30.76 -30.61 32.41
CA HIS A 674 32.18 -30.86 32.75
C HIS A 674 32.59 -32.30 32.45
N MET A 675 31.73 -33.28 32.75
CA MET A 675 32.01 -34.69 32.49
C MET A 675 31.98 -35.04 30.99
N GLU A 676 31.05 -34.47 30.24
CA GLU A 676 30.91 -34.69 28.79
C GLU A 676 32.07 -34.10 27.98
N ASN A 677 32.57 -32.91 28.36
CA ASN A 677 33.61 -32.19 27.62
C ASN A 677 35.05 -32.56 27.99
N ARG A 678 35.28 -33.61 28.80
CA ARG A 678 36.63 -34.10 29.08
C ARG A 678 37.25 -34.73 27.83
N THR A 679 37.90 -33.89 27.04
CA THR A 679 38.72 -34.28 25.90
C THR A 679 40.19 -34.38 26.31
N HIS A 680 41.00 -35.07 25.51
CA HIS A 680 42.43 -35.22 25.76
C HIS A 680 43.20 -34.03 25.17
N ASP A 681 43.72 -33.16 26.03
CA ASP A 681 44.63 -32.08 25.64
C ASP A 681 46.07 -32.57 25.50
N PHE A 682 46.87 -31.98 24.61
CA PHE A 682 48.30 -32.28 24.48
C PHE A 682 49.13 -31.50 25.48
N GLU A 683 49.83 -32.19 26.38
CA GLU A 683 50.77 -31.59 27.32
C GLU A 683 52.15 -31.39 26.67
N ILE A 684 52.64 -30.15 26.63
CA ILE A 684 53.87 -29.78 25.91
C ILE A 684 54.77 -28.96 26.83
N THR A 685 56.09 -29.18 26.76
CA THR A 685 57.11 -28.36 27.43
C THR A 685 57.97 -27.64 26.40
N LYS A 686 58.06 -26.31 26.50
CA LYS A 686 58.90 -25.47 25.64
C LYS A 686 59.83 -24.61 26.49
N ASN A 687 61.11 -24.58 26.14
CA ASN A 687 62.10 -23.74 26.79
C ASN A 687 62.38 -22.53 25.88
N VAL A 688 62.23 -21.32 26.41
CA VAL A 688 62.41 -20.08 25.66
C VAL A 688 63.56 -19.27 26.27
N SER A 689 64.59 -19.02 25.46
CA SER A 689 65.74 -18.18 25.83
C SER A 689 65.45 -16.72 25.44
N ILE A 690 65.50 -15.80 26.40
CA ILE A 690 65.27 -14.37 26.15
C ILE A 690 66.36 -13.82 25.23
N ARG A 691 67.60 -14.30 25.37
CA ARG A 691 68.70 -13.90 24.50
C ARG A 691 68.44 -14.14 23.01
N HIS A 692 67.75 -15.24 22.68
CA HIS A 692 67.38 -15.58 21.31
C HIS A 692 66.09 -14.89 20.85
N LEU A 693 65.17 -14.63 21.78
CA LEU A 693 63.86 -14.07 21.48
C LEU A 693 63.90 -12.55 21.34
N ASP A 694 64.45 -11.87 22.34
CA ASP A 694 64.58 -10.41 22.40
C ASP A 694 65.88 -10.03 23.11
N PRO A 695 67.00 -9.91 22.36
CA PRO A 695 68.27 -9.56 22.96
C PRO A 695 68.27 -8.15 23.56
N CYS A 696 67.47 -7.22 23.03
CA CYS A 696 67.40 -5.85 23.56
C CYS A 696 66.79 -5.84 24.97
N ALA A 697 65.76 -6.68 25.22
CA ALA A 697 65.20 -6.87 26.54
C ALA A 697 66.26 -7.38 27.54
N LEU A 698 67.13 -8.30 27.14
CA LEU A 698 68.23 -8.77 28.00
C LEU A 698 69.22 -7.65 28.36
N LEU A 699 69.52 -6.75 27.42
CA LEU A 699 70.39 -5.59 27.68
C LEU A 699 69.74 -4.61 28.67
N GLN A 700 68.46 -4.30 28.46
CA GLN A 700 67.70 -3.45 29.37
C GLN A 700 67.65 -4.04 30.78
N LEU A 701 67.51 -5.36 30.89
CA LEU A 701 67.52 -6.06 32.17
C LEU A 701 68.85 -5.87 32.92
N ARG A 702 69.99 -5.96 32.22
CA ARG A 702 71.33 -5.77 32.81
C ARG A 702 71.55 -4.32 33.28
N GLU A 703 71.17 -3.35 32.44
CA GLU A 703 71.38 -1.92 32.71
C GLU A 703 70.41 -1.37 33.75
N GLN A 704 69.12 -1.56 33.53
CA GLN A 704 68.03 -0.94 34.31
C GLN A 704 67.56 -1.83 35.47
N GLY A 705 67.87 -3.14 35.44
CA GLY A 705 67.33 -4.13 36.39
C GLY A 705 65.91 -4.57 36.08
N THR A 706 65.29 -4.06 35.02
CA THR A 706 63.91 -4.39 34.62
C THR A 706 63.85 -4.55 33.10
N ALA A 707 63.13 -5.55 32.61
CA ALA A 707 62.87 -5.71 31.18
C ALA A 707 61.50 -6.33 30.90
N ASP A 708 60.90 -5.85 29.81
CA ASP A 708 59.65 -6.38 29.28
C ASP A 708 59.94 -7.16 27.99
N PHE A 709 59.29 -8.31 27.80
CA PHE A 709 59.44 -9.14 26.61
C PHE A 709 58.13 -9.87 26.28
N ASP A 710 57.95 -10.20 25.00
CA ASP A 710 56.72 -10.81 24.48
C ASP A 710 56.98 -12.23 23.97
N LEU A 711 56.11 -13.19 24.30
CA LEU A 711 56.07 -14.53 23.72
C LEU A 711 55.03 -14.57 22.57
N PRO A 712 55.46 -14.52 21.30
CA PRO A 712 54.54 -14.49 20.16
C PRO A 712 53.96 -15.87 19.82
N GLU A 713 52.86 -15.93 19.06
CA GLU A 713 52.25 -17.20 18.62
C GLU A 713 53.21 -18.04 17.74
N VAL A 714 54.06 -17.37 16.96
CA VAL A 714 54.97 -17.96 15.97
C VAL A 714 55.91 -18.99 16.59
N ILE A 715 56.48 -18.71 17.77
CA ILE A 715 57.44 -19.62 18.40
C ILE A 715 56.81 -20.96 18.75
N PHE A 716 55.51 -21.01 19.01
CA PHE A 716 54.79 -22.25 19.30
C PHE A 716 54.40 -22.99 18.02
N ASP A 717 54.04 -22.27 16.95
CA ASP A 717 53.76 -22.84 15.62
C ASP A 717 55.01 -23.44 14.96
N MET A 718 56.19 -22.92 15.26
CA MET A 718 57.47 -23.47 14.80
C MET A 718 57.71 -24.90 15.32
N ASP A 719 57.25 -25.21 16.54
CA ASP A 719 57.39 -26.55 17.12
C ASP A 719 56.26 -27.47 16.64
N PHE A 720 55.02 -27.01 16.77
CA PHE A 720 53.81 -27.79 16.47
C PHE A 720 52.81 -26.97 15.64
N PRO A 721 52.95 -26.95 14.30
CA PRO A 721 52.00 -26.26 13.44
C PRO A 721 50.64 -26.96 13.48
N GLY A 722 49.58 -26.22 13.80
CA GLY A 722 48.21 -26.75 13.84
C GLY A 722 47.61 -26.92 15.24
N HIS A 723 48.39 -26.71 16.29
CA HIS A 723 47.84 -26.67 17.65
C HIS A 723 47.20 -25.31 17.93
N TYR A 724 46.02 -25.29 18.55
CA TYR A 724 45.34 -24.07 19.00
C TYR A 724 44.89 -24.21 20.47
N CYS A 725 44.22 -23.20 21.02
CA CYS A 725 43.79 -23.17 22.43
C CYS A 725 44.93 -23.44 23.42
N ARG A 726 46.07 -22.76 23.23
CA ARG A 726 47.29 -22.98 24.02
C ARG A 726 47.20 -22.30 25.38
N ARG A 727 47.12 -23.10 26.45
CA ARG A 727 46.98 -22.61 27.83
C ARG A 727 48.14 -23.08 28.70
N ILE A 728 48.74 -22.17 29.43
CA ILE A 728 49.86 -22.41 30.33
C ILE A 728 49.38 -23.27 31.50
N ALA A 729 50.14 -24.32 31.80
CA ALA A 729 49.97 -25.17 32.97
C ALA A 729 50.96 -24.77 34.08
N SER A 730 52.20 -24.43 33.73
CA SER A 730 53.18 -23.90 34.68
C SER A 730 54.32 -23.18 33.96
N VAL A 731 54.95 -22.23 34.66
CA VAL A 731 56.14 -21.53 34.19
C VAL A 731 57.24 -21.66 35.25
N ALA A 732 58.45 -22.02 34.83
CA ALA A 732 59.64 -22.00 35.66
C ALA A 732 60.72 -21.12 35.03
N VAL A 733 61.56 -20.48 35.83
CA VAL A 733 62.62 -19.57 35.35
C VAL A 733 63.99 -20.09 35.77
N SER A 734 64.93 -20.08 34.83
CA SER A 734 66.34 -20.35 35.07
C SER A 734 67.19 -19.17 34.61
N ILE A 735 68.02 -18.62 35.48
CA ILE A 735 68.85 -17.45 35.21
C ILE A 735 70.32 -17.82 35.46
N PRO A 736 71.05 -18.24 34.42
CA PRO A 736 72.49 -18.47 34.52
C PRO A 736 73.24 -17.15 34.75
N CYS A 737 73.72 -16.94 35.97
CA CYS A 737 74.55 -15.81 36.37
C CYS A 737 75.61 -16.20 37.42
N ILE A 738 76.55 -15.29 37.69
CA ILE A 738 77.59 -15.50 38.70
C ILE A 738 77.10 -14.91 40.03
N LEU A 739 76.84 -15.77 41.00
CA LEU A 739 76.41 -15.41 42.35
C LEU A 739 77.52 -15.66 43.37
N GLY A 740 77.51 -14.88 44.45
CA GLY A 740 78.37 -15.13 45.61
C GLY A 740 77.85 -16.32 46.44
N ALA A 741 78.72 -16.91 47.27
CA ALA A 741 78.28 -17.94 48.22
C ALA A 741 77.20 -17.36 49.15
N TYR A 742 76.08 -18.07 49.30
CA TYR A 742 74.92 -17.69 50.12
C TYR A 742 74.16 -16.43 49.66
N THR A 743 74.41 -15.89 48.46
CA THR A 743 73.58 -14.82 47.88
C THR A 743 72.43 -15.42 47.08
N SER A 744 71.18 -15.07 47.40
CA SER A 744 70.01 -15.52 46.64
C SER A 744 69.78 -14.65 45.41
N LEU A 745 69.21 -15.24 44.36
CA LEU A 745 68.79 -14.52 43.17
C LEU A 745 67.36 -14.05 43.38
N ASN A 746 67.20 -12.79 43.79
CA ASN A 746 65.88 -12.23 44.08
C ASN A 746 65.37 -11.45 42.87
N CYS A 747 64.38 -11.98 42.17
CA CYS A 747 63.67 -11.24 41.13
C CYS A 747 62.18 -11.59 41.08
N THR A 748 61.41 -10.75 40.40
CA THR A 748 59.97 -10.95 40.20
C THR A 748 59.70 -11.11 38.72
N LEU A 749 59.03 -12.21 38.35
CA LEU A 749 58.49 -12.41 37.01
C LEU A 749 56.98 -12.13 37.07
N ARG A 750 56.50 -11.22 36.23
CA ARG A 750 55.10 -10.81 36.16
C ARG A 750 54.56 -10.97 34.75
N LEU A 751 53.34 -11.46 34.63
CA LEU A 751 52.56 -11.49 33.39
C LEU A 751 51.82 -10.15 33.25
N LEU A 752 52.13 -9.39 32.21
CA LEU A 752 51.49 -8.09 31.91
C LEU A 752 50.20 -8.25 31.11
N GLY A 753 50.10 -9.29 30.29
CA GLY A 753 48.93 -9.53 29.45
C GLY A 753 49.09 -10.81 28.64
N HIS A 754 47.98 -11.37 28.20
CA HIS A 754 47.99 -12.68 27.56
C HIS A 754 46.71 -12.95 26.77
N ARG A 755 46.77 -13.92 25.85
CA ARG A 755 45.64 -14.40 25.06
C ARG A 755 45.92 -15.78 24.47
N TYR A 756 44.87 -16.48 24.04
CA TYR A 756 44.98 -17.70 23.24
C TYR A 756 43.85 -17.78 22.21
N ARG A 757 44.06 -18.57 21.16
CA ARG A 757 43.11 -18.73 20.06
C ARG A 757 42.06 -19.80 20.40
N ILE A 758 40.77 -19.46 20.30
CA ILE A 758 39.66 -20.38 20.65
C ILE A 758 39.28 -21.29 19.46
N ALA A 759 39.44 -20.80 18.23
CA ALA A 759 38.98 -21.50 17.03
C ALA A 759 40.15 -21.77 16.05
N PRO A 760 40.20 -22.94 15.38
CA PRO A 760 41.26 -23.31 14.42
C PRO A 760 41.05 -22.63 13.05
N THR A 761 40.86 -21.31 13.05
CA THR A 761 40.60 -20.49 11.86
C THR A 761 41.57 -19.30 11.83
N GLY A 762 42.10 -18.96 10.66
CA GLY A 762 43.00 -17.82 10.48
C GLY A 762 43.07 -17.33 9.04
N ASN A 763 43.55 -16.11 8.83
CA ASN A 763 43.72 -15.52 7.49
C ASN A 763 45.12 -15.82 6.91
N GLN A 764 45.20 -16.27 5.65
CA GLN A 764 46.47 -16.69 5.03
C GLN A 764 47.51 -15.58 4.82
N SER A 765 47.10 -14.31 4.72
CA SER A 765 48.00 -13.17 4.43
C SER A 765 48.47 -12.41 5.67
N ALA A 766 47.79 -12.56 6.81
CA ALA A 766 48.01 -11.77 8.03
C ALA A 766 47.79 -12.60 9.32
N PHE A 767 48.21 -13.87 9.30
CA PHE A 767 47.89 -14.85 10.35
C PHE A 767 48.27 -14.41 11.77
N TYR A 768 49.45 -13.79 11.94
CA TYR A 768 49.95 -13.30 13.24
C TYR A 768 49.60 -11.84 13.56
N GLU A 769 49.06 -11.09 12.59
CA GLU A 769 48.71 -9.67 12.73
C GLU A 769 47.20 -9.48 12.98
N GLU A 770 46.47 -10.59 13.17
CA GLU A 770 45.03 -10.63 13.38
C GLU A 770 44.62 -10.09 14.77
N LYS A 771 43.74 -9.08 14.77
CA LYS A 771 43.21 -8.42 15.98
C LYS A 771 41.74 -8.73 16.27
N ASP A 772 41.17 -9.73 15.60
CA ASP A 772 39.75 -10.09 15.78
C ASP A 772 39.51 -10.64 17.19
N GLU A 773 38.90 -9.82 18.05
CA GLU A 773 38.64 -10.14 19.46
C GLU A 773 37.75 -11.38 19.62
N ASN A 774 36.95 -11.75 18.62
CA ASN A 774 36.08 -12.92 18.69
C ASN A 774 36.84 -14.25 18.51
N LYS A 775 38.09 -14.22 18.03
CA LYS A 775 38.92 -15.43 17.81
C LYS A 775 39.91 -15.69 18.94
N PHE A 776 40.18 -14.67 19.75
CA PHE A 776 41.12 -14.73 20.85
C PHE A 776 40.39 -14.51 22.18
N HIS A 777 40.69 -15.33 23.17
CA HIS A 777 40.20 -15.13 24.53
C HIS A 777 41.34 -14.74 25.46
N SER A 778 41.00 -13.96 26.48
CA SER A 778 41.86 -13.68 27.63
C SER A 778 41.08 -13.94 28.90
N ASP A 779 41.53 -14.88 29.72
CA ASP A 779 40.91 -15.21 31.01
C ASP A 779 41.58 -14.41 32.13
N SER A 780 40.82 -13.83 33.06
CA SER A 780 41.45 -13.19 34.23
C SER A 780 42.01 -14.26 35.17
N ILE A 781 43.33 -14.45 35.20
CA ILE A 781 44.01 -15.43 36.06
C ILE A 781 44.19 -14.93 37.51
N PRO A 782 44.24 -15.83 38.51
CA PRO A 782 44.34 -15.45 39.92
C PRO A 782 45.75 -15.04 40.37
N ILE A 783 46.81 -15.58 39.75
CA ILE A 783 48.21 -15.34 40.12
C ILE A 783 49.00 -14.93 38.86
N ASP A 784 49.32 -13.64 38.76
CA ASP A 784 50.01 -13.01 37.63
C ASP A 784 51.49 -12.72 37.89
N ALA A 785 52.04 -13.13 39.05
CA ALA A 785 53.45 -12.92 39.36
C ALA A 785 54.04 -14.01 40.26
N ILE A 786 55.33 -14.29 40.08
CA ILE A 786 56.13 -15.15 40.95
C ILE A 786 57.38 -14.44 41.43
N ALA A 787 57.86 -14.82 42.61
CA ALA A 787 59.19 -14.47 43.09
C ALA A 787 60.13 -15.63 42.81
N VAL A 788 61.27 -15.33 42.19
CA VAL A 788 62.37 -16.27 41.98
C VAL A 788 63.41 -16.00 43.06
N SER A 789 63.96 -17.08 43.62
CA SER A 789 64.93 -17.04 44.72
C SER A 789 66.19 -17.87 44.44
N ASN A 790 66.03 -19.00 43.76
CA ASN A 790 67.13 -19.92 43.46
C ASN A 790 67.71 -19.71 42.05
N GLY A 791 66.90 -19.22 41.11
CA GLY A 791 67.31 -19.01 39.72
C GLY A 791 67.61 -20.28 38.93
N LEU A 792 67.26 -21.46 39.46
CA LEU A 792 67.40 -22.78 38.83
C LEU A 792 66.03 -23.45 38.77
N HIS A 793 65.40 -23.47 37.59
CA HIS A 793 64.07 -24.04 37.34
C HIS A 793 63.03 -23.66 38.41
N ASP A 794 63.00 -22.38 38.77
CA ASP A 794 62.17 -21.88 39.88
C ASP A 794 60.75 -21.57 39.38
N THR A 795 59.76 -22.26 39.93
CA THR A 795 58.32 -22.10 39.57
C THR A 795 57.60 -21.07 40.44
N GLY A 796 58.28 -20.48 41.44
CA GLY A 796 57.65 -19.57 42.40
C GLY A 796 56.80 -20.29 43.46
N THR A 797 56.86 -21.61 43.52
CA THR A 797 56.19 -22.45 44.53
C THR A 797 57.21 -23.38 45.18
N PHE A 798 57.03 -23.71 46.46
CA PHE A 798 57.97 -24.59 47.17
C PHE A 798 57.93 -26.03 46.67
N THR A 799 56.75 -26.52 46.29
CA THR A 799 56.52 -27.84 45.68
C THR A 799 55.50 -27.72 44.56
N LEU A 800 55.86 -28.21 43.37
CA LEU A 800 54.97 -28.26 42.21
C LEU A 800 54.23 -29.60 42.19
N ASP A 801 52.93 -29.59 42.49
CA ASP A 801 52.07 -30.76 42.43
C ASP A 801 50.83 -30.48 41.57
N PHE A 802 50.70 -31.20 40.45
CA PHE A 802 49.63 -31.01 39.50
C PHE A 802 48.30 -31.66 39.91
N ASN A 803 48.33 -32.70 40.75
CA ASN A 803 47.15 -33.52 41.05
C ASN A 803 46.63 -33.34 42.47
N GLY A 804 47.50 -33.07 43.44
CA GLY A 804 47.12 -33.00 44.85
C GLY A 804 46.57 -31.66 45.31
N GLN A 805 46.80 -30.56 44.57
CA GLN A 805 46.39 -29.22 44.99
C GLN A 805 45.07 -28.77 44.32
N PRO A 806 44.08 -28.29 45.09
CA PRO A 806 42.80 -27.83 44.54
C PRO A 806 42.87 -26.39 43.99
N ARG A 807 43.99 -25.68 44.19
CA ARG A 807 44.21 -24.31 43.73
C ARG A 807 44.93 -24.31 42.37
N TYR A 808 44.66 -23.27 41.58
CA TYR A 808 45.46 -23.00 40.40
C TYR A 808 46.87 -22.55 40.80
N GLY A 809 47.88 -23.06 40.07
CA GLY A 809 49.27 -22.63 40.19
C GLY A 809 49.51 -21.26 39.54
N PRO A 810 50.71 -20.68 39.73
CA PRO A 810 51.07 -19.43 39.09
C PRO A 810 50.96 -19.53 37.57
N PHE A 811 50.29 -18.54 36.95
CA PHE A 811 50.04 -18.47 35.51
C PHE A 811 49.22 -19.63 34.91
N GLU A 812 48.66 -20.52 35.72
CA GLU A 812 47.84 -21.63 35.21
C GLU A 812 46.55 -21.10 34.56
N GLY A 813 46.20 -21.62 33.39
CA GLY A 813 45.04 -21.18 32.60
C GLY A 813 45.32 -19.98 31.70
N ALA A 814 46.47 -19.32 31.86
CA ALA A 814 46.88 -18.21 31.03
C ALA A 814 47.11 -18.65 29.57
N GLY A 815 46.63 -17.92 28.56
CA GLY A 815 47.06 -18.10 27.18
C GLY A 815 48.59 -18.00 26.97
N ALA A 816 49.12 -18.88 26.10
CA ALA A 816 50.55 -18.94 25.81
C ALA A 816 51.09 -17.67 25.10
N ILE A 817 50.26 -16.97 24.32
CA ILE A 817 50.62 -15.70 23.69
C ILE A 817 50.58 -14.64 24.77
N SER A 818 51.74 -14.16 25.21
CA SER A 818 51.84 -13.46 26.49
C SER A 818 52.92 -12.38 26.51
N LYS A 819 52.75 -11.38 27.38
CA LYS A 819 53.69 -10.29 27.65
C LYS A 819 54.16 -10.39 29.08
N TRP A 820 55.47 -10.27 29.30
CA TRP A 820 56.09 -10.52 30.59
C TRP A 820 56.99 -9.36 31.00
N ARG A 821 57.12 -9.18 32.31
CA ARG A 821 58.06 -8.27 32.95
C ARG A 821 58.92 -9.05 33.91
N LEU A 822 60.23 -8.96 33.76
CA LEU A 822 61.19 -9.45 34.74
C LEU A 822 61.84 -8.26 35.43
N ALA A 823 61.74 -8.20 36.76
CA ALA A 823 62.22 -7.08 37.55
C ALA A 823 63.08 -7.55 38.73
N PHE A 824 64.30 -7.04 38.78
CA PHE A 824 65.23 -7.15 39.90
C PHE A 824 65.14 -5.90 40.79
N PRO A 825 65.49 -6.00 42.09
CA PRO A 825 65.55 -4.84 42.99
C PRO A 825 66.59 -3.79 42.54
N SER A 826 66.12 -2.67 42.00
CA SER A 826 66.99 -1.58 41.51
C SER A 826 67.67 -0.74 42.60
N PRO A 827 67.09 -0.47 43.79
CA PRO A 827 67.73 0.40 44.79
C PRO A 827 68.97 -0.22 45.42
N PHE A 828 68.99 -1.56 45.52
CA PHE A 828 70.07 -2.32 46.15
C PHE A 828 70.36 -3.57 45.33
N ARG A 829 71.40 -3.49 44.47
CA ARG A 829 71.88 -4.64 43.68
C ARG A 829 72.73 -5.55 44.57
N GLN A 830 72.22 -6.72 44.91
CA GLN A 830 72.94 -7.71 45.75
C GLN A 830 74.08 -8.42 45.01
N PHE A 831 74.02 -8.48 43.69
CA PHE A 831 75.07 -9.01 42.81
C PHE A 831 75.12 -8.20 41.52
N ASP A 832 76.18 -8.39 40.73
CA ASP A 832 76.34 -7.69 39.47
C ASP A 832 75.47 -8.31 38.36
N TYR A 833 74.46 -7.57 37.90
CA TYR A 833 73.53 -8.02 36.86
C TYR A 833 74.21 -8.21 35.50
N HIS A 834 75.38 -7.64 35.26
CA HIS A 834 76.14 -7.88 34.03
C HIS A 834 76.61 -9.34 33.89
N THR A 835 76.61 -10.09 34.98
CA THR A 835 76.95 -11.53 34.99
C THR A 835 75.81 -12.41 34.46
N ILE A 836 74.61 -11.87 34.26
CA ILE A 836 73.45 -12.62 33.75
C ILE A 836 73.68 -12.95 32.28
N THR A 837 73.99 -14.21 31.97
CA THR A 837 74.28 -14.63 30.58
C THR A 837 73.03 -14.72 29.73
N ASP A 838 71.96 -15.29 30.28
CA ASP A 838 70.66 -15.46 29.65
C ASP A 838 69.56 -15.59 30.72
N VAL A 839 68.31 -15.57 30.29
CA VAL A 839 67.13 -15.92 31.08
C VAL A 839 66.35 -16.95 30.28
N ILE A 840 66.12 -18.12 30.88
CA ILE A 840 65.40 -19.23 30.26
C ILE A 840 64.06 -19.40 30.96
N ILE A 841 63.00 -19.40 30.16
CA ILE A 841 61.63 -19.63 30.61
C ILE A 841 61.23 -21.04 30.19
N HIS A 842 60.99 -21.89 31.18
CA HIS A 842 60.45 -23.23 31.00
C HIS A 842 58.93 -23.16 31.07
N LEU A 843 58.29 -23.19 29.91
CA LEU A 843 56.84 -23.06 29.79
C LEU A 843 56.23 -24.44 29.52
N ARG A 844 55.39 -24.91 30.44
CA ARG A 844 54.55 -26.09 30.23
C ARG A 844 53.15 -25.62 29.88
N TYR A 845 52.58 -26.10 28.79
CA TYR A 845 51.26 -25.70 28.31
C TYR A 845 50.49 -26.88 27.74
N THR A 846 49.17 -26.74 27.72
CA THR A 846 48.26 -27.65 27.02
C THR A 846 47.81 -27.04 25.70
N ALA A 847 47.50 -27.88 24.71
CA ALA A 847 46.96 -27.45 23.43
C ALA A 847 46.00 -28.48 22.82
N VAL A 848 45.18 -28.04 21.86
CA VAL A 848 44.22 -28.88 21.12
C VAL A 848 44.64 -28.94 19.65
N ASP A 849 44.43 -30.08 18.98
CA ASP A 849 44.73 -30.24 17.55
C ASP A 849 43.60 -29.65 16.68
N GLY A 850 43.95 -28.66 15.84
CA GLY A 850 43.06 -27.98 14.89
C GLY A 850 42.94 -28.70 13.54
N GLY A 851 43.58 -29.84 13.38
CA GLY A 851 43.57 -30.66 12.18
C GLY A 851 44.52 -30.18 11.08
N GLN A 852 44.66 -31.00 10.04
CA GLN A 852 45.68 -30.81 8.99
C GLN A 852 45.54 -29.50 8.20
N GLN A 853 44.32 -28.96 8.07
CA GLN A 853 44.10 -27.72 7.32
C GLN A 853 44.73 -26.53 8.06
N PHE A 854 44.44 -26.41 9.36
CA PHE A 854 45.01 -25.37 10.20
C PHE A 854 46.54 -25.52 10.32
N ALA A 855 47.04 -26.76 10.42
CA ALA A 855 48.48 -27.04 10.42
C ALA A 855 49.21 -26.51 9.16
N ARG A 856 48.66 -26.75 7.96
CA ARG A 856 49.24 -26.24 6.70
C ARG A 856 49.27 -24.72 6.64
N MET A 857 48.23 -24.08 7.17
CA MET A 857 48.13 -22.62 7.20
C MET A 857 49.16 -22.01 8.15
N ALA A 858 49.27 -22.55 9.37
CA ALA A 858 50.28 -22.13 10.35
C ALA A 858 51.70 -22.31 9.80
N ALA A 859 52.01 -23.48 9.20
CA ALA A 859 53.31 -23.73 8.59
C ALA A 859 53.65 -22.73 7.46
N GLY A 860 52.66 -22.37 6.63
CA GLY A 860 52.81 -21.33 5.60
C GLY A 860 53.09 -19.95 6.19
N ALA A 861 52.40 -19.59 7.28
CA ALA A 861 52.60 -18.33 7.98
C ALA A 861 53.97 -18.23 8.66
N VAL A 862 54.44 -19.31 9.30
CA VAL A 862 55.80 -19.38 9.87
C VAL A 862 56.84 -19.12 8.79
N LYS A 863 56.72 -19.77 7.62
CA LYS A 863 57.64 -19.58 6.50
C LYS A 863 57.69 -18.12 6.03
N GLN A 864 56.54 -17.45 5.95
CA GLN A 864 56.47 -16.03 5.61
C GLN A 864 57.09 -15.14 6.70
N TRP A 865 56.91 -15.49 7.97
CA TRP A 865 57.44 -14.70 9.09
C TRP A 865 58.97 -14.76 9.15
N VAL A 866 59.57 -15.94 8.97
CA VAL A 866 61.03 -16.12 8.94
C VAL A 866 61.68 -15.33 7.80
N THR A 867 61.00 -15.18 6.65
CA THR A 867 61.51 -14.38 5.53
C THR A 867 61.45 -12.86 5.75
N LYS A 868 60.75 -12.36 6.77
CA LYS A 868 60.67 -10.92 7.08
C LYS A 868 61.91 -10.49 7.90
N PRO A 869 62.46 -9.28 7.68
CA PRO A 869 63.66 -8.79 8.38
C PRO A 869 63.50 -8.64 9.91
N LYS A 870 62.30 -8.74 10.46
CA LYS A 870 62.09 -8.68 11.92
C LYS A 870 62.22 -10.04 12.63
N GLY A 871 62.34 -11.15 11.91
CA GLY A 871 62.10 -12.49 12.46
C GLY A 871 63.31 -13.28 12.98
N SER A 872 64.54 -12.78 12.81
CA SER A 872 65.75 -13.62 12.91
C SER A 872 66.98 -12.84 13.37
N ALA A 873 66.82 -11.94 14.35
CA ALA A 873 67.92 -11.22 14.97
C ALA A 873 68.33 -11.88 16.30
N PHE A 874 69.62 -12.14 16.49
CA PHE A 874 70.19 -12.57 17.77
C PHE A 874 71.35 -11.63 18.15
N ALA A 875 71.56 -11.39 19.44
CA ALA A 875 72.71 -10.61 19.89
C ALA A 875 73.87 -11.49 20.33
N ILE A 876 75.03 -11.13 19.81
CA ILE A 876 76.33 -11.66 20.19
C ILE A 876 76.92 -10.73 21.25
N ASP A 877 77.21 -11.29 22.43
CA ASP A 877 77.95 -10.62 23.48
C ASP A 877 79.45 -10.77 23.18
N LEU A 878 80.02 -9.77 22.53
CA LEU A 878 81.40 -9.85 22.01
C LEU A 878 82.42 -10.10 23.12
N LYS A 879 82.15 -9.58 24.32
CA LYS A 879 83.06 -9.68 25.48
C LYS A 879 83.04 -11.07 26.11
N ASN A 880 81.86 -11.67 26.23
CA ASN A 880 81.68 -12.96 26.89
C ASN A 880 81.87 -14.15 25.93
N GLU A 881 81.45 -14.04 24.68
CA GLU A 881 81.54 -15.14 23.70
C GLU A 881 82.88 -15.15 22.96
N TYR A 882 83.46 -13.98 22.73
CA TYR A 882 84.74 -13.83 22.03
C TYR A 882 85.77 -13.09 22.90
N PRO A 883 86.06 -13.56 24.13
CA PRO A 883 86.88 -12.82 25.10
C PRO A 883 88.31 -12.57 24.62
N ASN A 884 88.85 -13.46 23.80
CA ASN A 884 90.19 -13.32 23.23
C ASN A 884 90.21 -12.23 22.15
N GLN A 885 89.21 -12.22 21.27
CA GLN A 885 89.07 -11.24 20.19
C GLN A 885 88.67 -9.86 20.74
N TRP A 886 87.85 -9.81 21.79
CA TRP A 886 87.51 -8.58 22.51
C TRP A 886 88.73 -7.94 23.18
N ARG A 887 89.63 -8.76 23.75
CA ARG A 887 90.93 -8.26 24.25
C ARG A 887 91.83 -7.74 23.13
N CYS A 888 91.75 -8.32 21.93
CA CYS A 888 92.47 -7.79 20.76
C CYS A 888 91.89 -6.44 20.32
N LEU A 889 90.56 -6.26 20.35
CA LEU A 889 89.92 -4.97 20.09
C LEU A 889 90.46 -3.88 21.01
N ALA A 890 90.56 -4.15 22.31
CA ALA A 890 91.06 -3.17 23.30
C ALA A 890 92.56 -2.85 23.14
N ARG A 891 93.36 -3.75 22.54
CA ARG A 891 94.80 -3.53 22.33
C ARG A 891 95.14 -2.92 20.97
N GLU A 892 94.47 -3.36 19.93
CA GLU A 892 94.83 -3.09 18.52
C GLU A 892 93.78 -2.25 17.79
N GLY A 893 92.63 -1.98 18.41
CA GLY A 893 91.52 -1.21 17.83
C GLY A 893 90.76 -1.95 16.71
N LYS A 894 91.03 -3.25 16.54
CA LYS A 894 90.44 -4.15 15.55
C LYS A 894 90.01 -5.48 16.17
N MET A 895 88.83 -5.96 15.80
CA MET A 895 88.31 -7.28 16.17
C MET A 895 87.87 -8.04 14.92
N ASP A 896 88.37 -9.25 14.74
CA ASP A 896 87.93 -10.17 13.67
C ASP A 896 87.10 -11.31 14.29
N LEU A 897 85.83 -11.40 13.89
CA LEU A 897 84.88 -12.45 14.32
C LEU A 897 84.87 -13.61 13.31
N PRO A 898 84.92 -14.88 13.77
CA PRO A 898 84.79 -16.04 12.89
C PRO A 898 83.33 -16.16 12.40
N VAL A 899 83.14 -16.39 11.10
CA VAL A 899 81.84 -16.73 10.52
C VAL A 899 81.76 -18.24 10.41
N GLU A 900 80.93 -18.90 11.23
CA GLU A 900 80.51 -20.26 10.93
C GLU A 900 79.36 -20.20 9.91
N VAL A 901 79.74 -20.27 8.63
CA VAL A 901 78.80 -20.42 7.52
C VAL A 901 78.38 -21.89 7.49
N GLY A 902 77.17 -22.19 7.96
CA GLY A 902 76.46 -23.39 7.50
C GLY A 902 76.34 -23.30 5.98
N GLU A 903 76.77 -24.35 5.29
CA GLU A 903 76.98 -24.44 3.84
C GLU A 903 75.91 -23.71 2.99
N GLU A 904 76.16 -22.46 2.59
CA GLU A 904 75.66 -21.87 1.34
C GLU A 904 76.34 -20.52 1.06
N THR A 905 76.90 -20.38 -0.15
CA THR A 905 77.72 -19.24 -0.59
C THR A 905 76.89 -17.97 -0.82
N ILE A 906 77.11 -16.93 0.00
CA ILE A 906 76.56 -15.59 -0.23
C ILE A 906 77.28 -14.92 -1.41
N THR A 907 76.54 -14.59 -2.48
CA THR A 907 77.07 -13.90 -3.67
C THR A 907 77.31 -12.41 -3.41
N ALA A 908 78.34 -11.85 -4.08
CA ALA A 908 78.80 -10.47 -3.88
C ALA A 908 77.72 -9.38 -4.12
N THR A 909 76.66 -9.68 -4.86
CA THR A 909 75.53 -8.78 -5.13
C THR A 909 74.56 -8.64 -3.95
N HIS A 910 74.46 -9.65 -3.07
CA HIS A 910 73.70 -9.55 -1.82
C HIS A 910 74.43 -8.68 -0.76
N LYS A 911 75.78 -8.60 -0.84
CA LYS A 911 76.61 -7.77 0.06
C LYS A 911 76.37 -6.27 -0.10
N GLU A 912 76.23 -5.77 -1.33
CA GLU A 912 76.03 -4.33 -1.57
C GLU A 912 74.64 -3.84 -1.16
N ARG A 913 73.64 -4.73 -1.14
CA ARG A 913 72.26 -4.39 -0.78
C ARG A 913 72.09 -4.22 0.73
N LEU A 914 72.72 -5.09 1.53
CA LEU A 914 72.72 -5.02 3.00
C LEU A 914 73.45 -3.77 3.55
N LEU A 915 74.51 -3.33 2.87
CA LEU A 915 75.23 -2.09 3.21
C LEU A 915 74.43 -0.82 2.88
N LYS A 916 73.52 -0.86 1.90
CA LYS A 916 72.69 0.29 1.48
C LYS A 916 71.42 0.47 2.30
N GLU A 917 70.80 -0.59 2.82
CA GLU A 917 69.51 -0.49 3.55
C GLU A 917 69.66 -0.18 5.04
N TYR A 918 70.82 -0.45 5.66
CA TYR A 918 71.05 -0.22 7.10
C TYR A 918 72.23 0.73 7.39
N GLY A 919 72.83 1.30 6.35
CA GLY A 919 73.95 2.24 6.42
C GLY A 919 73.56 3.71 6.50
N HIS A 920 72.61 4.10 7.36
CA HIS A 920 72.41 5.51 7.74
C HIS A 920 71.92 5.62 9.19
N PHE A 921 72.86 5.82 10.11
CA PHE A 921 72.62 6.47 11.39
C PHE A 921 73.47 7.74 11.39
N GLU A 922 72.83 8.91 11.37
CA GLU A 922 73.51 10.21 11.46
C GLU A 922 74.07 10.41 12.88
N GLY A 923 75.39 10.54 12.96
CA GLY A 923 76.19 10.84 14.14
C GLY A 923 77.66 10.55 13.83
N GLU A 924 78.52 11.56 13.84
CA GLU A 924 79.89 11.50 13.28
C GLU A 924 80.86 10.52 13.99
N ASP A 925 80.45 9.83 15.07
CA ASP A 925 81.33 9.04 15.95
C ASP A 925 80.92 7.56 16.17
N MET A 926 80.24 6.88 15.22
CA MET A 926 79.85 5.46 15.35
C MET A 926 80.59 4.51 14.36
N PRO A 927 80.92 3.26 14.77
CA PRO A 927 81.86 2.37 14.05
C PRO A 927 81.29 1.79 12.74
N LYS A 928 82.17 1.58 11.75
CA LYS A 928 81.85 0.90 10.48
C LYS A 928 82.29 -0.57 10.55
N ALA A 929 81.35 -1.51 10.55
CA ALA A 929 81.64 -2.93 10.42
C ALA A 929 81.83 -3.33 8.95
N PHE A 930 82.89 -4.06 8.63
CA PHE A 930 83.17 -4.57 7.28
C PHE A 930 83.07 -6.10 7.25
N ALA A 931 82.32 -6.66 6.29
CA ALA A 931 82.17 -8.11 6.12
C ALA A 931 83.06 -8.65 4.97
N SER A 932 84.10 -9.42 5.30
CA SER A 932 84.90 -10.20 4.33
C SER A 932 84.31 -11.60 4.15
N SER A 933 84.74 -12.38 3.14
CA SER A 933 84.18 -13.71 2.83
C SER A 933 84.40 -14.78 3.91
N SER A 934 85.20 -14.50 4.95
CA SER A 934 85.56 -15.46 6.00
C SER A 934 85.54 -14.89 7.42
N SER A 935 85.44 -13.57 7.59
CA SER A 935 85.40 -12.91 8.91
C SER A 935 84.66 -11.56 8.86
N TRP A 936 84.03 -11.19 9.97
CA TRP A 936 83.52 -9.82 10.19
C TRP A 936 84.58 -9.04 10.95
N SER A 937 85.02 -7.90 10.42
CA SER A 937 86.01 -7.04 11.09
C SER A 937 85.37 -5.75 11.60
N ILE A 938 85.45 -5.50 12.91
CA ILE A 938 85.04 -4.26 13.55
C ILE A 938 86.29 -3.40 13.75
N ASN A 939 86.33 -2.22 13.10
CA ASN A 939 87.44 -1.27 13.18
C ASN A 939 86.94 0.07 13.72
N GLY A 940 87.70 0.72 14.61
CA GLY A 940 87.49 2.15 14.89
C GLY A 940 87.56 2.63 16.35
N PHE A 941 88.03 1.84 17.30
CA PHE A 941 88.07 2.27 18.70
C PHE A 941 89.51 2.33 19.23
N LYS A 942 90.00 3.54 19.55
CA LYS A 942 91.31 3.75 20.21
C LYS A 942 91.20 4.15 21.68
N ASP A 943 90.00 4.48 22.15
CA ASP A 943 89.79 4.93 23.53
C ASP A 943 89.19 3.80 24.38
N ASN A 944 89.88 3.50 25.49
CA ASN A 944 89.60 2.44 26.45
C ASN A 944 88.32 2.68 27.30
N SER A 945 87.39 3.49 26.80
CA SER A 945 86.22 3.99 27.54
C SER A 945 85.00 3.06 27.47
N PHE A 946 85.00 2.06 26.58
CA PHE A 946 83.89 1.12 26.44
C PHE A 946 84.08 -0.13 27.30
N THR A 947 83.23 -0.28 28.32
CA THR A 947 83.19 -1.45 29.21
C THR A 947 82.34 -2.61 28.67
N GLN A 948 81.58 -2.36 27.59
CA GLN A 948 80.65 -3.29 26.94
C GLN A 948 80.65 -3.13 25.40
N GLY A 949 80.35 -4.21 24.67
CA GLY A 949 80.12 -4.17 23.22
C GLY A 949 79.24 -5.33 22.77
N TRP A 950 78.22 -4.98 21.99
CA TRP A 950 77.17 -5.89 21.55
C TRP A 950 77.03 -5.79 20.05
N LEU A 951 76.88 -6.93 19.39
CA LEU A 951 76.63 -6.97 17.95
C LEU A 951 75.31 -7.68 17.71
N LEU A 952 74.34 -6.93 17.17
CA LEU A 952 73.07 -7.48 16.74
C LEU A 952 73.26 -8.06 15.33
N VAL A 953 73.14 -9.39 15.20
CA VAL A 953 73.23 -10.09 13.91
C VAL A 953 71.83 -10.48 13.49
N GLN A 954 71.43 -10.09 12.28
CA GLN A 954 70.16 -10.49 11.68
C GLN A 954 70.44 -11.47 10.53
N PHE A 955 69.86 -12.67 10.60
CA PHE A 955 69.92 -13.64 9.50
C PHE A 955 68.92 -13.27 8.42
N THR A 956 69.37 -12.83 7.26
CA THR A 956 68.54 -12.83 6.05
C THR A 956 68.72 -14.17 5.34
N SER A 957 67.61 -14.82 4.97
CA SER A 957 67.62 -16.07 4.19
C SER A 957 68.48 -15.98 2.95
#